data_AF-K7TND2-F1
#
_entry.id   AF-K7TND2-F1
#
_cell.length_a   1.000
_cell.length_b   1.000
_cell.length_c   1.000
_cell.angle_alpha   90.00
_cell.angle_beta   90.00
_cell.angle_gamma   90.00
#
_symmetry.space_group_name_H-M   'P 1'
#
loop_
_entity.id
_entity.type
_entity.pdbx_description
1 polymer ?
#
loop_
_entity_poly.entity_id
_entity_poly.type
_entity_poly.pdbx_seq_one_letter_code
_entity_poly.pdbx_strand_id
1 'polypeptide(L)'
;MKGLESGLRNDAPDSAIAMRQKWRLCEIGLEDYSFVLLSRYINALEALGGSASLAEGLPTNTSLWDDALDALIIGINQVCFSGWKPNECSAIVNELLSWKQKGLSEFEGNEDGKYIWALRLKATLDRTGRLTEEYSEALLSIFPEKVKVLGKALGIPENSVRTYTEAEIRASVIFQVSKLCTVLLKATRAVLGSSVWDVLVPGVAHGALIQVERIAPGSLPSSMKEPVVLVVNKADGDEEVKAAGDNIVGVVLLQELPHLSHLGVRARQEKVVFVTCEDDDTIKNMRLLEGKHVRLGASSNNVDLSVVSNKDDCAAMSSEPSAGGDLFAQQFSLLTTDKKLELSEQKSYTSVANGMSGVLELSEASIESSGAKAAACGTLSVLSSMSNKVYNDQGTPAAFRVPAGAVIPFGSMEDALKKSGSLKSYTNLLERIETAQIENGELDSLSSKLQATVSLLSPSEEIIESLKKTFDQNVRLIVRSTANVEDLAGMSAAGLYESIPNVSLSDPRSFGAAVGQVWASLYTRRAILSRRAAGVPQRDAKMAVLVQEMLQPDLSFVLHTISPVDHDPKLVEAEVAPGLGETLASGTRGTPWRLSCHKLDGKVTTLAFANFSEELMVLNSGPTDGEMSRRTVDYSKKPLSVDATFREQFGQRLAAIGQYLEQKFGSAQDVEGCLVGPDIFIVQSRPQPQ
;
A
#
# COMPACT_ATOMS: atom_id res chain seq x y z
N MET A 1 0.96 -31.00 -37.12
CA MET A 1 1.08 -29.59 -36.69
C MET A 1 0.02 -28.76 -37.41
N LYS A 2 -1.15 -28.60 -36.80
CA LYS A 2 -2.14 -27.56 -37.11
C LYS A 2 -2.16 -26.65 -35.89
N GLY A 3 -2.08 -25.34 -36.08
CA GLY A 3 -2.25 -24.38 -34.99
C GLY A 3 -1.04 -23.49 -34.71
N LEU A 4 -0.53 -22.81 -35.74
CA LEU A 4 0.00 -21.45 -35.57
C LEU A 4 -1.03 -20.52 -36.22
N GLU A 5 -2.07 -20.16 -35.48
CA GLU A 5 -3.01 -19.12 -35.88
C GLU A 5 -2.39 -17.75 -35.54
N SER A 6 -1.63 -17.18 -36.47
CA SER A 6 -0.93 -15.90 -36.33
C SER A 6 -1.84 -14.67 -36.52
N GLY A 7 -3.16 -14.83 -36.49
CA GLY A 7 -4.09 -13.77 -36.93
C GLY A 7 -4.05 -13.45 -38.43
N LEU A 8 -3.18 -14.12 -39.21
CA LEU A 8 -3.18 -14.09 -40.68
C LEU A 8 -4.26 -15.04 -41.21
N ARG A 9 -5.54 -14.71 -41.00
CA ARG A 9 -6.58 -15.28 -41.84
C ARG A 9 -6.36 -14.74 -43.26
N ASN A 10 -5.89 -15.62 -44.14
CA ASN A 10 -5.28 -15.33 -45.44
C ASN A 10 -6.33 -15.34 -46.57
N ASP A 11 -7.52 -14.85 -46.28
CA ASP A 11 -8.69 -14.75 -47.16
C ASP A 11 -8.91 -13.32 -47.69
N ALA A 12 -8.00 -12.40 -47.37
CA ALA A 12 -7.98 -11.04 -47.94
C ALA A 12 -7.32 -11.02 -49.33
N PRO A 13 -7.84 -10.25 -50.30
CA PRO A 13 -7.19 -10.07 -51.61
C PRO A 13 -5.77 -9.53 -51.49
N ASP A 14 -4.86 -9.92 -52.40
CA ASP A 14 -3.46 -9.46 -52.40
C ASP A 14 -3.33 -7.93 -52.37
N SER A 15 -4.26 -7.21 -53.01
CA SER A 15 -4.32 -5.74 -52.98
C SER A 15 -4.60 -5.19 -51.59
N ALA A 16 -5.45 -5.85 -50.80
CA ALA A 16 -5.74 -5.48 -49.42
C ALA A 16 -4.56 -5.78 -48.50
N ILE A 17 -3.85 -6.90 -48.71
CA ILE A 17 -2.62 -7.24 -47.97
C ILE A 17 -1.53 -6.21 -48.27
N ALA A 18 -1.30 -5.88 -49.54
CA ALA A 18 -0.32 -4.87 -49.95
C ALA A 18 -0.65 -3.48 -49.40
N MET A 19 -1.93 -3.10 -49.36
CA MET A 19 -2.37 -1.84 -48.77
C MET A 19 -2.14 -1.81 -47.25
N ARG A 20 -2.47 -2.88 -46.52
CA ARG A 20 -2.17 -3.01 -45.08
C ARG A 20 -0.67 -2.89 -44.81
N GLN A 21 0.16 -3.52 -45.64
CA GLN A 21 1.61 -3.40 -45.50
C GLN A 21 2.11 -1.98 -45.73
N LYS A 22 1.55 -1.26 -46.71
CA LYS A 22 1.84 0.16 -46.91
C LYS A 22 1.46 1.01 -45.70
N TRP A 23 0.28 0.78 -45.12
CA TRP A 23 -0.14 1.49 -43.90
C TRP A 23 0.80 1.25 -42.73
N ARG A 24 1.22 0.00 -42.48
CA ARG A 24 2.20 -0.31 -41.45
C ARG A 24 3.54 0.39 -41.66
N LEU A 25 4.04 0.42 -42.90
CA LEU A 25 5.27 1.15 -43.20
C LEU A 25 5.12 2.65 -43.01
N CYS A 26 3.94 3.22 -43.31
CA CYS A 26 3.64 4.61 -42.99
C CYS A 26 3.59 4.86 -41.47
N GLU A 27 2.97 3.96 -40.70
CA GLU A 27 2.93 4.04 -39.23
C GLU A 27 4.35 4.01 -38.63
N ILE A 28 5.19 3.07 -39.05
CA ILE A 28 6.60 2.99 -38.63
C ILE A 28 7.35 4.28 -39.01
N GLY A 29 7.17 4.78 -40.24
CA GLY A 29 7.82 6.02 -40.65
C GLY A 29 7.36 7.26 -39.86
N LEU A 30 6.10 7.29 -39.42
CA LEU A 30 5.58 8.34 -38.53
C LEU A 30 6.15 8.21 -37.11
N GLU A 31 6.30 6.99 -36.60
CA GLU A 31 6.93 6.73 -35.30
C GLU A 31 8.39 7.17 -35.29
N ASP A 32 9.17 6.80 -36.32
CA ASP A 32 10.57 7.22 -36.51
C ASP A 32 10.68 8.76 -36.56
N TYR A 33 9.76 9.41 -37.28
CA TYR A 33 9.73 10.86 -37.35
C TYR A 33 9.39 11.50 -35.99
N SER A 34 8.42 10.94 -35.27
CA SER A 34 8.03 11.38 -33.93
C SER A 34 9.19 11.26 -32.95
N PHE A 35 9.93 10.14 -32.98
CA PHE A 35 11.15 9.95 -32.19
C PHE A 35 12.17 11.07 -32.43
N VAL A 36 12.47 11.38 -33.69
CA VAL A 36 13.43 12.42 -34.05
C VAL A 36 12.97 13.80 -33.57
N LEU A 37 11.68 14.12 -33.72
CA LEU A 37 11.13 15.40 -33.27
C LEU A 37 11.19 15.55 -31.75
N LEU A 38 10.73 14.54 -31.00
CA LEU A 38 10.79 14.54 -29.53
C LEU A 38 12.23 14.64 -29.04
N SER A 39 13.16 13.89 -29.65
CA SER A 39 14.58 13.96 -29.29
C SER A 39 15.16 15.35 -29.52
N ARG A 40 14.87 15.99 -30.66
CA ARG A 40 15.30 17.37 -30.94
C ARG A 40 14.72 18.36 -29.95
N TYR A 41 13.43 18.23 -29.62
CA TYR A 41 12.77 19.07 -28.64
C TYR A 41 13.43 18.95 -27.25
N ILE A 42 13.61 17.72 -26.75
CA ILE A 42 14.24 17.48 -25.45
C ILE A 42 15.67 18.05 -25.41
N ASN A 43 16.46 17.84 -26.47
CA ASN A 43 17.82 18.39 -26.52
C ASN A 43 17.83 19.93 -26.55
N ALA A 44 16.85 20.56 -27.21
CA ALA A 44 16.70 22.01 -27.19
C ALA A 44 16.27 22.52 -25.80
N LEU A 45 15.35 21.81 -25.13
CA LEU A 45 14.94 22.11 -23.77
C LEU A 45 16.13 21.99 -22.79
N GLU A 46 16.94 20.93 -22.91
CA GLU A 46 18.17 20.76 -22.12
C GLU A 46 19.17 21.89 -22.38
N ALA A 47 19.34 22.33 -23.64
CA ALA A 47 20.21 23.46 -23.99
C ALA A 47 19.73 24.80 -23.40
N LEU A 48 18.44 24.95 -23.14
CA LEU A 48 17.84 26.12 -22.46
C LEU A 48 17.96 26.05 -20.92
N GLY A 49 18.65 25.04 -20.37
CA GLY A 49 18.82 24.83 -18.93
C GLY A 49 17.95 23.71 -18.35
N GLY A 50 17.19 22.99 -19.19
CA GLY A 50 16.44 21.79 -18.82
C GLY A 50 15.50 22.01 -17.64
N SER A 51 15.63 21.16 -16.61
CA SER A 51 14.77 21.21 -15.43
C SER A 51 14.93 22.49 -14.60
N ALA A 52 16.13 23.09 -14.57
CA ALA A 52 16.37 24.32 -13.81
C ALA A 52 15.62 25.51 -14.42
N SER A 53 15.68 25.64 -15.75
CA SER A 53 14.97 26.68 -16.50
C SER A 53 13.45 26.57 -16.35
N LEU A 54 12.91 25.35 -16.39
CA LEU A 54 11.49 25.10 -16.13
C LEU A 54 11.08 25.47 -14.69
N ALA A 55 11.91 25.16 -13.70
CA ALA A 55 11.64 25.48 -12.31
C ALA A 55 11.68 26.99 -12.04
N GLU A 56 12.65 27.70 -12.61
CA GLU A 56 12.78 29.16 -12.52
C GLU A 56 11.66 29.89 -13.28
N GLY A 57 11.13 29.30 -14.36
CA GLY A 57 10.09 29.89 -15.20
C GLY A 57 8.73 30.07 -14.52
N LEU A 58 8.46 29.40 -13.41
CA LEU A 58 7.24 29.54 -12.61
C LEU A 58 7.38 30.68 -11.59
N PRO A 59 6.63 31.81 -11.68
CA PRO A 59 5.31 31.97 -12.31
C PRO A 59 5.28 32.85 -13.58
N THR A 60 6.42 33.30 -14.08
CA THR A 60 6.53 34.34 -15.13
C THR A 60 6.38 33.85 -16.58
N ASN A 61 6.59 32.56 -16.86
CA ASN A 61 6.53 32.01 -18.21
C ASN A 61 5.93 30.59 -18.24
N THR A 62 4.60 30.50 -18.35
CA THR A 62 3.89 29.22 -18.46
C THR A 62 4.06 28.56 -19.83
N SER A 63 4.49 29.28 -20.87
CA SER A 63 4.54 28.74 -22.23
C SER A 63 5.53 27.58 -22.36
N LEU A 64 6.67 27.65 -21.66
CA LEU A 64 7.66 26.57 -21.66
C LEU A 64 7.11 25.28 -21.04
N TRP A 65 6.28 25.39 -19.99
CA TRP A 65 5.58 24.25 -19.41
C TRP A 65 4.50 23.75 -20.36
N ASP A 66 3.72 24.64 -20.96
CA ASP A 66 2.66 24.29 -21.90
C ASP A 66 3.19 23.50 -23.11
N ASP A 67 4.32 23.93 -23.68
CA ASP A 67 4.99 23.27 -24.80
C ASP A 67 5.54 21.90 -24.39
N ALA A 68 6.14 21.79 -23.20
CA ALA A 68 6.69 20.54 -22.71
C ALA A 68 5.58 19.52 -22.35
N LEU A 69 4.46 20.00 -21.81
CA LEU A 69 3.28 19.17 -21.57
C LEU A 69 2.64 18.72 -22.88
N ASP A 70 2.56 19.58 -23.91
CA ASP A 70 2.07 19.18 -25.24
C ASP A 70 2.95 18.10 -25.86
N ALA A 71 4.28 18.26 -25.80
CA ALA A 71 5.21 17.26 -26.28
C ALA A 71 5.03 15.91 -25.55
N LEU A 72 4.82 15.94 -24.23
CA LEU A 72 4.55 14.75 -23.43
C LEU A 72 3.21 14.10 -23.81
N ILE A 73 2.14 14.88 -23.95
CA ILE A 73 0.81 14.40 -24.37
C ILE A 73 0.89 13.73 -25.74
N ILE A 74 1.60 14.33 -26.70
CA ILE A 74 1.80 13.74 -28.04
C ILE A 74 2.51 12.39 -27.92
N GLY A 75 3.58 12.32 -27.11
CA GLY A 75 4.31 11.09 -26.87
C GLY A 75 3.45 9.99 -26.21
N ILE A 76 2.65 10.32 -25.20
CA ILE A 76 1.75 9.36 -24.53
C ILE A 76 0.64 8.89 -25.49
N ASN A 77 0.10 9.76 -26.33
CA ASN A 77 -0.87 9.36 -27.35
C ASN A 77 -0.27 8.37 -28.36
N GLN A 78 1.01 8.53 -28.73
CA GLN A 78 1.72 7.53 -29.56
C GLN A 78 1.85 6.19 -28.84
N VAL A 79 2.19 6.19 -27.55
CA VAL A 79 2.20 4.96 -26.74
C VAL A 79 0.80 4.34 -26.70
N CYS A 80 -0.27 5.13 -26.57
CA CYS A 80 -1.64 4.66 -26.62
C CYS A 80 -1.98 3.98 -27.96
N PHE A 81 -1.50 4.52 -29.09
CA PHE A 81 -1.73 3.93 -30.41
C PHE A 81 -1.06 2.57 -30.61
N SER A 82 -0.02 2.25 -29.83
CA SER A 82 0.56 0.90 -29.80
C SER A 82 -0.38 -0.16 -29.20
N GLY A 83 -1.48 0.27 -28.56
CA GLY A 83 -2.40 -0.59 -27.82
C GLY A 83 -1.95 -0.89 -26.39
N TRP A 84 -0.84 -0.30 -25.93
CA TRP A 84 -0.38 -0.42 -24.56
C TRP A 84 -1.26 0.39 -23.60
N LYS A 85 -1.97 -0.31 -22.70
CA LYS A 85 -2.79 0.27 -21.63
C LYS A 85 -3.55 1.55 -22.08
N PRO A 86 -4.46 1.46 -23.07
CA PRO A 86 -5.08 2.66 -23.68
C PRO A 86 -5.91 3.49 -22.69
N ASN A 87 -6.54 2.83 -21.72
CA ASN A 87 -7.29 3.51 -20.66
C ASN A 87 -6.36 4.34 -19.75
N GLU A 88 -5.19 3.80 -19.41
CA GLU A 88 -4.18 4.48 -18.58
C GLU A 88 -3.61 5.69 -19.31
N CYS A 89 -3.22 5.50 -20.58
CA CYS A 89 -2.73 6.60 -21.42
C CYS A 89 -3.79 7.71 -21.54
N SER A 90 -5.05 7.34 -21.77
CA SER A 90 -6.16 8.30 -21.87
C SER A 90 -6.40 9.05 -20.56
N ALA A 91 -6.32 8.37 -19.42
CA ALA A 91 -6.46 9.01 -18.11
C ALA A 91 -5.34 10.01 -17.83
N ILE A 92 -4.08 9.63 -18.08
CA ILE A 92 -2.93 10.53 -17.94
C ILE A 92 -3.05 11.74 -18.86
N VAL A 93 -3.45 11.55 -20.11
CA VAL A 93 -3.66 12.67 -21.05
C VAL A 93 -4.77 13.61 -20.56
N ASN A 94 -5.89 13.08 -20.06
CA ASN A 94 -6.96 13.91 -19.49
C ASN A 94 -6.48 14.72 -18.28
N GLU A 95 -5.67 14.12 -17.41
CA GLU A 95 -5.06 14.80 -16.27
C GLU A 95 -4.13 15.93 -16.71
N LEU A 96 -3.17 15.66 -17.61
CA LEU A 96 -2.25 16.68 -18.12
C LEU A 96 -2.99 17.85 -18.79
N LEU A 97 -4.02 17.56 -19.59
CA LEU A 97 -4.86 18.58 -20.21
C LEU A 97 -5.63 19.40 -19.16
N SER A 98 -6.14 18.77 -18.11
CA SER A 98 -6.84 19.44 -17.01
C SER A 98 -5.92 20.37 -16.23
N TRP A 99 -4.71 19.90 -15.88
CA TRP A 99 -3.71 20.71 -15.17
C TRP A 99 -3.18 21.87 -16.00
N LYS A 100 -3.06 21.65 -17.32
CA LYS A 100 -2.73 22.72 -18.27
C LYS A 100 -3.86 23.75 -18.38
N GLN A 101 -5.11 23.30 -18.55
CA GLN A 101 -6.25 24.19 -18.75
C GLN A 101 -6.56 25.03 -17.50
N LYS A 102 -6.47 24.45 -16.31
CA LYS A 102 -6.64 25.19 -15.05
C LYS A 102 -5.57 26.27 -14.88
N GLY A 103 -4.37 26.01 -15.40
CA GLY A 103 -3.23 26.91 -15.25
C GLY A 103 -2.77 27.05 -13.80
N LEU A 104 -2.00 28.10 -13.56
CA LEU A 104 -1.51 28.47 -12.23
C LEU A 104 -2.42 29.54 -11.65
N SER A 105 -3.01 29.26 -10.49
CA SER A 105 -3.64 30.28 -9.65
C SER A 105 -2.68 30.72 -8.55
N GLU A 106 -2.90 31.91 -8.00
CA GLU A 106 -2.18 32.35 -6.78
C GLU A 106 -2.57 31.46 -5.59
N PHE A 107 -3.86 31.12 -5.48
CA PHE A 107 -4.40 30.28 -4.42
C PHE A 107 -5.33 29.21 -4.97
N GLU A 108 -5.40 28.09 -4.26
CA GLU A 108 -6.45 27.11 -4.44
C GLU A 108 -7.08 26.76 -3.09
N GLY A 109 -8.26 27.34 -2.82
CA GLY A 109 -8.78 27.39 -1.45
C GLY A 109 -7.87 28.26 -0.59
N ASN A 110 -7.38 27.70 0.52
CA ASN A 110 -6.47 28.37 1.46
C ASN A 110 -4.99 28.01 1.23
N GLU A 111 -4.69 27.27 0.16
CA GLU A 111 -3.36 26.73 -0.15
C GLU A 111 -2.70 27.50 -1.30
N ASP A 112 -1.36 27.48 -1.34
CA ASP A 112 -0.59 28.08 -2.44
C ASP A 112 -0.89 27.37 -3.77
N GLY A 113 -1.38 28.11 -4.76
CA GLY A 113 -1.86 27.52 -6.01
C GLY A 113 -0.74 26.94 -6.87
N LYS A 114 0.47 27.53 -6.82
CA LYS A 114 1.68 27.00 -7.50
C LYS A 114 2.08 25.66 -6.90
N TYR A 115 2.09 25.54 -5.58
CA TYR A 115 2.38 24.32 -4.85
C TYR A 115 1.38 23.20 -5.19
N ILE A 116 0.08 23.51 -5.15
CA ILE A 116 -0.98 22.55 -5.48
C ILE A 116 -0.91 22.08 -6.94
N TRP A 117 -0.67 23.01 -7.88
CA TRP A 117 -0.46 22.67 -9.28
C TRP A 117 0.73 21.72 -9.47
N ALA A 118 1.86 22.02 -8.81
CA ALA A 118 3.06 21.19 -8.88
C ALA A 118 2.86 19.80 -8.25
N LEU A 119 2.14 19.68 -7.14
CA LEU A 119 1.85 18.38 -6.54
C LEU A 119 1.00 17.48 -7.46
N ARG A 120 0.00 18.05 -8.14
CA ARG A 120 -0.80 17.30 -9.13
C ARG A 120 0.03 16.86 -10.32
N LEU A 121 0.86 17.76 -10.83
CA LEU A 121 1.71 17.45 -11.97
C LEU A 121 2.72 16.37 -11.60
N LYS A 122 3.33 16.45 -10.41
CA LYS A 122 4.20 15.39 -9.88
C LYS A 122 3.47 14.05 -9.87
N ALA A 123 2.26 13.99 -9.33
CA ALA A 123 1.46 12.77 -9.26
C ALA A 123 1.22 12.15 -10.67
N THR A 124 0.76 12.95 -11.64
CA THR A 124 0.54 12.49 -13.02
C THR A 124 1.84 12.10 -13.73
N LEU A 125 2.95 12.79 -13.47
CA LEU A 125 4.26 12.47 -14.04
C LEU A 125 4.86 11.19 -13.44
N ASP A 126 4.77 10.97 -12.12
CA ASP A 126 5.22 9.72 -11.49
C ASP A 126 4.44 8.53 -12.09
N ARG A 127 3.12 8.69 -12.31
CA ARG A 127 2.27 7.72 -13.02
C ARG A 127 2.68 7.51 -14.48
N THR A 128 3.07 8.57 -15.19
CA THR A 128 3.60 8.49 -16.56
C THR A 128 4.93 7.73 -16.59
N GLY A 129 5.82 7.99 -15.63
CA GLY A 129 7.09 7.27 -15.48
C GLY A 129 6.85 5.77 -15.37
N ARG A 130 5.94 5.34 -14.49
CA ARG A 130 5.54 3.94 -14.33
C ARG A 130 5.01 3.32 -15.62
N LEU A 131 4.12 4.01 -16.34
CA LEU A 131 3.62 3.54 -17.63
C LEU A 131 4.77 3.22 -18.60
N THR A 132 5.80 4.07 -18.65
CA THR A 132 6.97 3.87 -19.53
C THR A 132 7.93 2.77 -19.06
N GLU A 133 8.08 2.62 -17.75
CA GLU A 133 8.87 1.56 -17.13
C GLU A 133 8.25 0.19 -17.41
N GLU A 134 6.96 0.03 -17.15
CA GLU A 134 6.23 -1.22 -17.38
C GLU A 134 6.24 -1.64 -18.86
N TYR A 135 6.14 -0.67 -19.78
CA TYR A 135 6.29 -0.94 -21.22
C TYR A 135 7.67 -1.52 -21.52
N SER A 136 8.71 -0.91 -20.98
CA SER A 136 10.10 -1.35 -21.18
C SER A 136 10.37 -2.72 -20.54
N GLU A 137 9.85 -2.96 -19.32
CA GLU A 137 9.90 -4.26 -18.65
C GLU A 137 9.17 -5.34 -19.47
N ALA A 138 8.00 -5.02 -20.05
CA ALA A 138 7.27 -5.95 -20.91
C ALA A 138 8.09 -6.34 -22.15
N LEU A 139 8.75 -5.38 -22.81
CA LEU A 139 9.64 -5.70 -23.93
C LEU A 139 10.84 -6.56 -23.51
N LEU A 140 11.46 -6.24 -22.37
CA LEU A 140 12.58 -6.99 -21.81
C LEU A 140 12.20 -8.40 -21.34
N SER A 141 10.95 -8.64 -20.94
CA SER A 141 10.48 -9.98 -20.61
C SER A 141 10.16 -10.84 -21.84
N ILE A 142 9.75 -10.22 -22.96
CA ILE A 142 9.26 -10.94 -24.15
C ILE A 142 10.36 -11.24 -25.17
N PHE A 143 11.24 -10.26 -25.43
CA PHE A 143 12.13 -10.30 -26.60
C PHE A 143 13.48 -11.00 -26.41
N PRO A 144 14.23 -10.85 -25.29
CA PRO A 144 15.62 -11.31 -25.22
C PRO A 144 15.84 -12.79 -25.59
N GLU A 145 15.04 -13.71 -25.04
CA GLU A 145 15.16 -15.13 -25.37
C GLU A 145 14.80 -15.44 -26.82
N LYS A 146 13.78 -14.79 -27.38
CA LYS A 146 13.38 -14.96 -28.78
C LYS A 146 14.47 -14.45 -29.73
N VAL A 147 15.04 -13.28 -29.43
CA VAL A 147 16.13 -12.66 -30.18
C VAL A 147 17.39 -13.52 -30.10
N LYS A 148 17.68 -14.13 -28.94
CA LYS A 148 18.79 -15.07 -28.77
C LYS A 148 18.68 -16.30 -29.67
N VAL A 149 17.49 -16.91 -29.73
CA VAL A 149 17.22 -18.07 -30.61
C VAL A 149 17.38 -17.69 -32.08
N LEU A 150 16.78 -16.58 -32.51
CA LEU A 150 16.85 -16.11 -33.90
C LEU A 150 18.26 -15.68 -34.29
N GLY A 151 18.94 -14.92 -33.43
CA GLY A 151 20.31 -14.44 -33.65
C GLY A 151 21.29 -15.60 -33.84
N LYS A 152 21.17 -16.66 -33.03
CA LYS A 152 21.96 -17.89 -33.20
C LYS A 152 21.67 -18.59 -34.52
N ALA A 153 20.39 -18.69 -34.92
CA ALA A 153 20.01 -19.33 -36.18
C ALA A 153 20.49 -18.55 -37.42
N LEU A 154 20.54 -17.23 -37.33
CA LEU A 154 20.94 -16.33 -38.42
C LEU A 154 22.45 -16.00 -38.42
N GLY A 155 23.23 -16.51 -37.46
CA GLY A 155 24.67 -16.24 -37.35
C GLY A 155 25.02 -14.80 -36.94
N ILE A 156 24.12 -14.12 -36.23
CA ILE A 156 24.33 -12.74 -35.76
C ILE A 156 25.30 -12.74 -34.56
N PRO A 157 26.26 -11.79 -34.48
CA PRO A 157 27.17 -11.69 -33.34
C PRO A 157 26.45 -11.59 -31.98
N GLU A 158 26.94 -12.33 -30.99
CA GLU A 158 26.31 -12.45 -29.66
C GLU A 158 26.16 -11.10 -28.95
N ASN A 159 27.12 -10.17 -29.12
CA ASN A 159 27.03 -8.83 -28.53
C ASN A 159 25.84 -8.03 -29.07
N SER A 160 25.54 -8.13 -30.37
CA SER A 160 24.41 -7.46 -31.01
C SER A 160 23.09 -8.08 -30.54
N VAL A 161 23.06 -9.40 -30.40
CA VAL A 161 21.90 -10.14 -29.88
C VAL A 161 21.59 -9.76 -28.43
N ARG A 162 22.61 -9.70 -27.57
CA ARG A 162 22.44 -9.38 -26.14
C ARG A 162 21.89 -7.97 -25.90
N THR A 163 22.27 -7.01 -26.74
CA THR A 163 21.91 -5.59 -26.57
C THR A 163 20.74 -5.14 -27.43
N TYR A 164 20.20 -6.02 -28.28
CA TYR A 164 19.15 -5.70 -29.25
C TYR A 164 17.92 -5.09 -28.58
N THR A 165 17.31 -5.78 -27.62
CA THR A 165 16.06 -5.31 -26.99
C THR A 165 16.23 -3.94 -26.33
N GLU A 166 17.35 -3.72 -25.63
CA GLU A 166 17.65 -2.41 -25.05
C GLU A 166 17.88 -1.32 -26.10
N ALA A 167 18.53 -1.66 -27.22
CA ALA A 167 18.74 -0.73 -28.32
C ALA A 167 17.41 -0.33 -28.98
N GLU A 168 16.50 -1.28 -29.18
CA GLU A 168 15.15 -1.01 -29.71
C GLU A 168 14.36 -0.10 -28.76
N ILE A 169 14.40 -0.37 -27.44
CA ILE A 169 13.77 0.49 -26.44
C ILE A 169 14.34 1.91 -26.55
N ARG A 170 15.67 2.08 -26.56
CA ARG A 170 16.32 3.39 -26.67
C ARG A 170 16.04 4.13 -27.99
N ALA A 171 15.74 3.40 -29.06
CA ALA A 171 15.40 3.96 -30.37
C ALA A 171 13.91 4.26 -30.55
N SER A 172 13.07 3.99 -29.55
CA SER A 172 11.62 4.12 -29.64
C SER A 172 11.08 5.40 -28.98
N VAL A 173 9.84 5.76 -29.32
CA VAL A 173 9.15 6.92 -28.71
C VAL A 173 9.04 6.80 -27.19
N ILE A 174 8.91 5.58 -26.64
CA ILE A 174 8.78 5.37 -25.19
C ILE A 174 9.99 5.90 -24.42
N PHE A 175 11.18 5.80 -25.00
CA PHE A 175 12.40 6.31 -24.39
C PHE A 175 12.42 7.85 -24.35
N GLN A 176 11.90 8.50 -25.39
CA GLN A 176 11.79 9.97 -25.40
C GLN A 176 10.71 10.46 -24.42
N VAL A 177 9.58 9.75 -24.31
CA VAL A 177 8.54 10.03 -23.30
C VAL A 177 9.10 9.92 -21.89
N SER A 178 9.83 8.82 -21.59
CA SER A 178 10.50 8.61 -20.32
C SER A 178 11.51 9.73 -20.02
N LYS A 179 12.38 10.09 -21.00
CA LYS A 179 13.37 11.17 -20.85
C LYS A 179 12.71 12.51 -20.55
N LEU A 180 11.66 12.88 -21.29
CA LEU A 180 10.92 14.13 -21.07
C LEU A 180 10.22 14.13 -19.70
N CYS A 181 9.60 13.02 -19.32
CA CYS A 181 8.98 12.85 -18.01
C CYS A 181 9.99 13.07 -16.87
N THR A 182 11.21 12.53 -16.98
CA THR A 182 12.29 12.73 -16.00
C THR A 182 12.69 14.20 -15.87
N VAL A 183 12.81 14.93 -16.99
CA VAL A 183 13.12 16.37 -16.96
C VAL A 183 12.02 17.15 -16.24
N LEU A 184 10.76 16.85 -16.54
CA LEU A 184 9.60 17.50 -15.92
C LEU A 184 9.46 17.15 -14.44
N LEU A 185 9.74 15.91 -14.03
CA LEU A 185 9.75 15.50 -12.62
C LEU A 185 10.82 16.24 -11.83
N LYS A 186 12.04 16.34 -12.38
CA LYS A 186 13.13 17.10 -11.75
C LYS A 186 12.75 18.58 -11.58
N ALA A 187 12.13 19.19 -12.59
CA ALA A 187 11.65 20.57 -12.51
C ALA A 187 10.54 20.73 -11.46
N THR A 188 9.57 19.81 -11.45
CA THR A 188 8.44 19.84 -10.51
C THR A 188 8.90 19.68 -9.06
N ARG A 189 9.86 18.79 -8.79
CA ARG A 189 10.47 18.62 -7.46
C ARG A 189 11.22 19.88 -7.01
N ALA A 190 11.97 20.52 -7.92
CA ALA A 190 12.63 21.79 -7.62
C ALA A 190 11.63 22.91 -7.28
N VAL A 191 10.47 22.95 -7.95
CA VAL A 191 9.38 23.89 -7.64
C VAL A 191 8.79 23.65 -6.25
N LEU A 192 8.60 22.39 -5.87
CA LEU A 192 8.05 21.99 -4.57
C LEU A 192 9.07 22.14 -3.43
N GLY A 193 10.36 22.25 -3.74
CA GLY A 193 11.43 22.15 -2.73
C GLY A 193 11.51 20.77 -2.06
N SER A 194 10.91 19.74 -2.67
CA SER A 194 10.82 18.39 -2.08
C SER A 194 12.11 17.60 -2.27
N SER A 195 12.40 16.72 -1.32
CA SER A 195 13.44 15.70 -1.45
C SER A 195 13.06 14.64 -2.49
N VAL A 196 14.08 13.96 -3.04
CA VAL A 196 13.89 12.73 -3.84
C VAL A 196 13.51 11.52 -2.99
N TRP A 197 13.64 11.67 -1.68
CA TRP A 197 13.29 10.69 -0.66
C TRP A 197 11.89 10.96 -0.13
N ASP A 198 11.18 9.89 0.20
CA ASP A 198 9.96 9.95 0.99
C ASP A 198 10.16 9.14 2.28
N VAL A 199 9.89 9.76 3.43
CA VAL A 199 10.22 9.18 4.74
C VAL A 199 8.97 8.61 5.38
N LEU A 200 8.94 7.29 5.53
CA LEU A 200 7.83 6.59 6.18
C LEU A 200 8.09 6.47 7.68
N VAL A 201 9.31 6.09 8.05
CA VAL A 201 9.72 5.94 9.45
C VAL A 201 11.02 6.72 9.66
N PRO A 202 10.98 7.87 10.35
CA PRO A 202 12.17 8.67 10.62
C PRO A 202 13.06 7.97 11.65
N GLY A 203 14.35 8.36 11.68
CA GLY A 203 15.33 7.86 12.64
C GLY A 203 16.73 7.78 12.06
N VAL A 204 17.64 7.18 12.82
CA VAL A 204 19.03 6.96 12.39
C VAL A 204 19.38 5.49 12.48
N ALA A 205 19.83 4.92 11.37
CA ALA A 205 20.25 3.53 11.25
C ALA A 205 21.71 3.46 10.82
N HIS A 206 22.45 2.51 11.39
CA HIS A 206 23.84 2.24 11.05
C HIS A 206 23.99 0.75 10.73
N GLY A 207 24.55 0.41 9.57
CA GLY A 207 24.71 -0.99 9.19
C GLY A 207 25.38 -1.20 7.84
N ALA A 208 25.66 -2.46 7.51
CA ALA A 208 26.13 -2.83 6.18
C ALA A 208 24.99 -2.66 5.16
N LEU A 209 25.27 -2.01 4.02
CA LEU A 209 24.31 -1.82 2.94
C LEU A 209 24.22 -3.08 2.08
N ILE A 210 23.03 -3.67 1.98
CA ILE A 210 22.80 -4.90 1.21
C ILE A 210 21.60 -4.71 0.29
N GLN A 211 21.74 -5.07 -0.98
CA GLN A 211 20.63 -5.03 -1.93
C GLN A 211 19.95 -6.39 -2.01
N VAL A 212 18.61 -6.37 -1.95
CA VAL A 212 17.76 -7.56 -2.14
C VAL A 212 16.62 -7.23 -3.08
N GLU A 213 16.12 -8.24 -3.79
CA GLU A 213 14.96 -8.04 -4.67
C GLU A 213 13.68 -7.76 -3.84
N ARG A 214 13.48 -8.52 -2.75
CA ARG A 214 12.33 -8.44 -1.85
C ARG A 214 12.72 -8.78 -0.42
N ILE A 215 11.95 -8.28 0.55
CA ILE A 215 12.09 -8.65 1.97
C ILE A 215 11.36 -9.99 2.19
N ALA A 216 12.10 -11.09 2.21
CA ALA A 216 11.56 -12.42 2.48
C ALA A 216 12.36 -13.10 3.60
N PRO A 217 11.73 -13.99 4.41
CA PRO A 217 12.46 -14.80 5.37
C PRO A 217 13.54 -15.63 4.67
N GLY A 218 14.81 -15.44 5.06
CA GLY A 218 15.97 -16.06 4.41
C GLY A 218 16.63 -15.23 3.30
N SER A 219 16.16 -14.01 3.04
CA SER A 219 16.84 -13.06 2.12
C SER A 219 18.24 -12.66 2.62
N LEU A 220 18.51 -12.79 3.93
CA LEU A 220 19.82 -12.56 4.53
C LEU A 220 20.55 -13.87 4.81
N PRO A 221 21.88 -13.95 4.58
CA PRO A 221 22.69 -15.09 4.99
C PRO A 221 22.62 -15.30 6.51
N SER A 222 22.34 -16.53 6.97
CA SER A 222 22.20 -16.88 8.39
C SER A 222 23.49 -16.68 9.24
N SER A 223 24.62 -16.38 8.61
CA SER A 223 25.89 -16.05 9.25
C SER A 223 26.03 -14.57 9.66
N MET A 224 25.13 -13.69 9.21
CA MET A 224 25.27 -12.24 9.39
C MET A 224 24.53 -11.77 10.66
N LYS A 225 25.31 -11.37 11.68
CA LYS A 225 24.79 -10.84 12.95
C LYS A 225 24.97 -9.33 13.13
N GLU A 226 25.71 -8.69 12.23
CA GLU A 226 25.93 -7.24 12.26
C GLU A 226 24.68 -6.49 11.77
N PRO A 227 24.41 -5.26 12.24
CA PRO A 227 23.29 -4.44 11.75
C PRO A 227 23.34 -4.22 10.23
N VAL A 228 22.17 -4.25 9.58
CA VAL A 228 22.02 -4.13 8.12
C VAL A 228 21.06 -3.01 7.74
N VAL A 229 21.42 -2.27 6.69
CA VAL A 229 20.52 -1.37 5.95
C VAL A 229 20.21 -2.03 4.61
N LEU A 230 18.93 -2.33 4.37
CA LEU A 230 18.49 -3.00 3.15
C LEU A 230 18.12 -2.01 2.06
N VAL A 231 18.59 -2.25 0.83
CA VAL A 231 18.04 -1.65 -0.38
C VAL A 231 17.13 -2.69 -1.03
N VAL A 232 15.85 -2.38 -1.18
CA VAL A 232 14.82 -3.33 -1.61
C VAL A 232 14.24 -2.86 -2.92
N ASN A 233 14.26 -3.71 -3.95
CA ASN A 233 13.75 -3.32 -5.28
C ASN A 233 12.22 -3.23 -5.31
N LYS A 234 11.52 -4.25 -4.79
CA LYS A 234 10.06 -4.33 -4.83
C LYS A 234 9.49 -4.78 -3.49
N ALA A 235 8.30 -4.27 -3.15
CA ALA A 235 7.52 -4.72 -2.01
C ALA A 235 6.05 -4.92 -2.41
N ASP A 236 5.48 -6.05 -2.03
CA ASP A 236 4.07 -6.38 -2.25
C ASP A 236 3.19 -5.88 -1.08
N GLY A 237 3.80 -5.44 0.02
CA GLY A 237 3.13 -4.90 1.21
C GLY A 237 2.74 -5.97 2.22
N ASP A 238 3.19 -7.21 2.03
CA ASP A 238 3.00 -8.35 2.93
C ASP A 238 4.26 -8.71 3.72
N GLU A 239 5.35 -7.96 3.55
CA GLU A 239 6.65 -8.26 4.13
C GLU A 239 6.76 -7.92 5.62
N GLU A 240 7.26 -8.86 6.42
CA GLU A 240 7.67 -8.59 7.79
C GLU A 240 9.15 -8.16 7.79
N VAL A 241 9.42 -6.91 8.21
CA VAL A 241 10.73 -6.29 8.02
C VAL A 241 11.80 -7.02 8.84
N LYS A 242 11.54 -7.29 10.12
CA LYS A 242 12.46 -8.04 11.00
C LYS A 242 12.37 -9.55 10.89
N ALA A 243 11.31 -10.13 10.29
CA ALA A 243 11.27 -11.58 10.07
C ALA A 243 12.33 -12.07 9.07
N ALA A 244 12.87 -11.17 8.23
CA ALA A 244 14.03 -11.45 7.39
C ALA A 244 15.36 -11.45 8.17
N GLY A 245 15.41 -10.84 9.36
CA GLY A 245 16.53 -10.83 10.30
C GLY A 245 16.40 -9.72 11.37
N ASP A 246 16.60 -10.07 12.65
CA ASP A 246 16.51 -9.11 13.78
C ASP A 246 17.54 -7.97 13.71
N ASN A 247 18.57 -8.14 12.88
CA ASN A 247 19.63 -7.17 12.64
C ASN A 247 19.29 -6.11 11.58
N ILE A 248 18.10 -6.15 10.98
CA ILE A 248 17.65 -5.11 10.04
C ILE A 248 17.26 -3.86 10.84
N VAL A 249 18.00 -2.77 10.59
CA VAL A 249 17.82 -1.49 11.29
C VAL A 249 17.35 -0.37 10.37
N GLY A 250 17.48 -0.55 9.05
CA GLY A 250 16.98 0.41 8.06
C GLY A 250 16.60 -0.24 6.73
N VAL A 251 15.65 0.36 6.03
CA VAL A 251 15.15 -0.05 4.71
C VAL A 251 15.06 1.16 3.78
N VAL A 252 15.60 1.01 2.58
CA VAL A 252 15.44 1.89 1.43
C VAL A 252 14.69 1.14 0.34
N LEU A 253 13.42 1.46 0.14
CA LEU A 253 12.57 0.82 -0.87
C LEU A 253 12.60 1.62 -2.18
N LEU A 254 12.86 0.95 -3.31
CA LEU A 254 13.00 1.57 -4.63
C LEU A 254 11.67 1.76 -5.38
N GLN A 255 10.56 1.87 -4.64
CA GLN A 255 9.22 2.12 -5.15
C GLN A 255 8.42 2.99 -4.18
N GLU A 256 7.41 3.70 -4.69
CA GLU A 256 6.40 4.36 -3.85
C GLU A 256 5.66 3.35 -2.96
N LEU A 257 5.31 3.80 -1.75
CA LEU A 257 4.54 3.04 -0.78
C LEU A 257 3.71 4.01 0.07
N PRO A 258 2.40 3.77 0.27
CA PRO A 258 1.59 4.55 1.20
C PRO A 258 2.20 4.53 2.61
N HIS A 259 2.28 5.69 3.28
CA HIS A 259 2.90 5.82 4.60
C HIS A 259 2.15 5.04 5.67
N LEU A 260 0.83 4.93 5.52
CA LEU A 260 -0.08 4.25 6.43
C LEU A 260 -0.43 2.83 5.94
N SER A 261 0.29 2.31 4.94
CA SER A 261 0.19 0.90 4.52
C SER A 261 0.55 -0.07 5.65
N HIS A 262 0.14 -1.34 5.53
CA HIS A 262 0.52 -2.38 6.49
C HIS A 262 2.04 -2.53 6.66
N LEU A 263 2.81 -2.35 5.58
CA LEU A 263 4.28 -2.38 5.64
C LEU A 263 4.84 -1.16 6.38
N GLY A 264 4.30 0.04 6.14
CA GLY A 264 4.69 1.24 6.88
C GLY A 264 4.36 1.16 8.37
N VAL A 265 3.16 0.66 8.73
CA VAL A 265 2.74 0.41 10.12
C VAL A 265 3.68 -0.58 10.81
N ARG A 266 4.03 -1.68 10.13
CA ARG A 266 4.98 -2.68 10.63
C ARG A 266 6.35 -2.10 10.91
N ALA A 267 6.91 -1.37 9.96
CA ALA A 267 8.22 -0.75 10.11
C ALA A 267 8.29 0.16 11.36
N ARG A 268 7.20 0.88 11.68
CA ARG A 268 7.10 1.71 12.89
C ARG A 268 7.07 0.86 14.16
N GLN A 269 6.20 -0.15 14.22
CA GLN A 269 6.12 -1.06 15.37
C GLN A 269 7.45 -1.75 15.66
N GLU A 270 8.18 -2.10 14.60
CA GLU A 270 9.49 -2.73 14.67
C GLU A 270 10.63 -1.72 14.88
N LYS A 271 10.36 -0.42 14.83
CA LYS A 271 11.33 0.69 14.95
C LYS A 271 12.46 0.60 13.93
N VAL A 272 12.12 0.29 12.68
CA VAL A 272 13.05 0.24 11.56
C VAL A 272 12.93 1.51 10.74
N VAL A 273 14.06 2.22 10.55
CA VAL A 273 14.08 3.42 9.69
C VAL A 273 13.69 3.02 8.28
N PHE A 274 12.69 3.69 7.70
CA PHE A 274 12.12 3.27 6.42
C PHE A 274 11.92 4.48 5.53
N VAL A 275 12.58 4.47 4.38
CA VAL A 275 12.48 5.51 3.35
C VAL A 275 12.23 4.88 1.98
N THR A 276 11.61 5.62 1.08
CA THR A 276 11.52 5.26 -0.34
C THR A 276 12.32 6.24 -1.20
N CYS A 277 12.82 5.76 -2.34
CA CYS A 277 13.51 6.57 -3.33
C CYS A 277 13.40 5.94 -4.72
N GLU A 278 12.79 6.67 -5.66
CA GLU A 278 12.66 6.24 -7.07
C GLU A 278 13.60 7.02 -8.01
N ASP A 279 14.47 7.89 -7.49
CA ASP A 279 15.38 8.68 -8.32
C ASP A 279 16.57 7.84 -8.82
N ASP A 280 16.64 7.66 -10.15
CA ASP A 280 17.67 6.85 -10.82
C ASP A 280 19.10 7.24 -10.47
N ASP A 281 19.39 8.54 -10.35
CA ASP A 281 20.75 9.03 -10.09
C ASP A 281 21.16 8.68 -8.64
N THR A 282 20.23 8.86 -7.70
CA THR A 282 20.39 8.45 -6.31
C THR A 282 20.54 6.93 -6.18
N ILE A 283 19.72 6.15 -6.88
CA ILE A 283 19.80 4.68 -6.91
C ILE A 283 21.15 4.20 -7.46
N LYS A 284 21.64 4.79 -8.54
CA LYS A 284 22.97 4.46 -9.08
C LYS A 284 24.08 4.73 -8.07
N ASN A 285 24.01 5.85 -7.36
CA ASN A 285 24.97 6.19 -6.30
C ASN A 285 24.90 5.20 -5.13
N MET A 286 23.71 4.76 -4.73
CA MET A 286 23.53 3.75 -3.68
C MET A 286 24.15 2.40 -4.06
N ARG A 287 24.04 1.97 -5.31
CA ARG A 287 24.66 0.72 -5.79
C ARG A 287 26.19 0.72 -5.65
N LEU A 288 26.84 1.90 -5.68
CA LEU A 288 28.29 2.03 -5.44
C LEU A 288 28.68 1.85 -3.96
N LEU A 289 27.68 1.84 -3.06
CA LEU A 289 27.85 1.67 -1.63
C LEU A 289 27.57 0.24 -1.15
N GLU A 290 27.17 -0.66 -2.05
CA GLU A 290 26.86 -2.05 -1.71
C GLU A 290 28.04 -2.74 -0.99
N GLY A 291 27.72 -3.41 0.12
CA GLY A 291 28.69 -4.08 0.99
C GLY A 291 29.47 -3.17 1.94
N LYS A 292 29.31 -1.84 1.88
CA LYS A 292 29.94 -0.88 2.80
C LYS A 292 29.08 -0.65 4.03
N HIS A 293 29.71 -0.24 5.13
CA HIS A 293 28.99 0.25 6.31
C HIS A 293 28.53 1.70 6.08
N VAL A 294 27.26 1.95 6.29
CA VAL A 294 26.61 3.24 6.05
C VAL A 294 25.85 3.72 7.27
N ARG A 295 25.65 5.04 7.34
CA ARG A 295 24.68 5.72 8.18
C ARG A 295 23.53 6.19 7.31
N LEU A 296 22.32 5.78 7.65
CA LEU A 296 21.05 6.26 7.08
C LEU A 296 20.36 7.11 8.13
N GLY A 297 20.42 8.44 7.98
CA GLY A 297 19.68 9.37 8.83
C GLY A 297 18.47 9.92 8.08
N ALA A 298 17.26 9.69 8.59
CA ALA A 298 16.01 10.16 8.00
C ALA A 298 15.25 11.07 8.99
N SER A 299 14.85 12.23 8.50
CA SER A 299 13.99 13.22 9.18
C SER A 299 12.84 13.60 8.24
N SER A 300 11.83 14.32 8.73
CA SER A 300 10.68 14.70 7.89
C SER A 300 11.03 15.42 6.60
N ASN A 301 12.15 16.15 6.57
CA ASN A 301 12.54 16.99 5.43
C ASN A 301 13.85 16.56 4.74
N ASN A 302 14.60 15.62 5.30
CA ASN A 302 15.91 15.27 4.78
C ASN A 302 16.32 13.84 5.09
N VAL A 303 17.00 13.21 4.12
CA VAL A 303 17.63 11.90 4.25
C VAL A 303 19.12 12.02 3.88
N ASP A 304 19.98 11.62 4.81
CA ASP A 304 21.43 11.51 4.61
C ASP A 304 21.84 10.03 4.57
N LEU A 305 22.53 9.64 3.49
CA LEU A 305 23.14 8.33 3.35
C LEU A 305 24.64 8.49 3.11
N SER A 306 25.44 8.18 4.13
CA SER A 306 26.89 8.40 4.14
C SER A 306 27.66 7.16 4.57
N VAL A 307 28.89 6.98 4.04
CA VAL A 307 29.77 5.86 4.42
C VAL A 307 30.44 6.16 5.76
N VAL A 308 30.42 5.20 6.67
CA VAL A 308 31.09 5.30 7.97
C VAL A 308 32.47 4.66 7.87
N SER A 309 33.53 5.46 7.99
CA SER A 309 34.91 5.02 7.71
C SER A 309 35.67 4.40 8.89
N ASN A 310 35.13 4.31 10.11
CA ASN A 310 35.81 3.66 11.24
C ASN A 310 34.84 2.92 12.18
N LYS A 311 35.26 1.73 12.65
CA LYS A 311 34.54 0.92 13.66
C LYS A 311 34.53 1.54 15.07
N ASP A 312 35.30 2.60 15.31
CA ASP A 312 35.47 3.22 16.64
C ASP A 312 34.51 4.39 16.95
N ASP A 313 33.79 4.94 15.95
CA ASP A 313 32.82 6.03 16.19
C ASP A 313 31.44 5.52 16.63
N CYS A 314 31.18 4.21 16.56
CA CYS A 314 29.91 3.60 16.99
C CYS A 314 29.67 3.67 18.51
N ALA A 315 30.71 3.91 19.32
CA ALA A 315 30.61 3.98 20.78
C ALA A 315 30.61 5.42 21.34
N ALA A 316 30.99 6.42 20.54
CA ALA A 316 31.32 7.77 21.04
C ALA A 316 30.30 8.87 20.67
N MET A 317 29.22 8.57 19.93
CA MET A 317 28.23 9.56 19.49
C MET A 317 26.84 9.36 20.09
N SER A 318 26.71 8.62 21.20
CA SER A 318 25.50 8.57 22.02
C SER A 318 25.31 9.81 22.92
N SER A 319 26.03 10.90 22.67
CA SER A 319 25.92 12.15 23.44
C SER A 319 25.87 13.42 22.57
N GLU A 320 24.66 14.01 22.52
CA GLU A 320 24.31 15.46 22.49
C GLU A 320 24.36 16.30 21.19
N PRO A 321 23.58 17.42 21.07
CA PRO A 321 22.89 18.17 22.13
C PRO A 321 21.37 18.38 21.97
N SER A 322 20.69 18.48 23.11
CA SER A 322 19.35 19.04 23.25
C SER A 322 19.41 20.56 23.11
N ALA A 323 18.61 21.11 22.20
CA ALA A 323 18.38 22.55 22.10
C ALA A 323 16.87 22.83 22.07
N GLY A 324 16.36 23.22 23.24
CA GLY A 324 15.20 24.12 23.37
C GLY A 324 13.81 23.49 23.29
N GLY A 325 13.31 22.99 24.43
CA GLY A 325 11.90 22.64 24.54
C GLY A 325 11.42 22.09 25.88
N ASP A 326 12.10 22.36 27.00
CA ASP A 326 11.64 21.90 28.31
C ASP A 326 11.38 23.09 29.26
N LEU A 327 10.11 23.50 29.27
CA LEU A 327 9.56 24.41 30.27
C LEU A 327 8.16 23.94 30.70
N PHE A 328 7.94 22.61 30.84
CA PHE A 328 6.69 22.11 31.45
C PHE A 328 6.81 20.77 32.21
N ALA A 329 8.01 20.36 32.62
CA ALA A 329 8.24 19.12 33.37
C ALA A 329 8.76 19.35 34.80
N GLN A 330 8.15 20.25 35.58
CA GLN A 330 8.40 20.35 37.02
C GLN A 330 7.12 20.69 37.79
N GLN A 331 6.09 19.84 37.68
CA GLN A 331 5.02 19.85 38.69
C GLN A 331 4.17 18.57 38.78
N PHE A 332 4.74 17.38 38.58
CA PHE A 332 4.09 16.14 39.03
C PHE A 332 5.12 15.10 39.47
N SER A 333 5.71 15.35 40.64
CA SER A 333 6.37 14.30 41.42
C SER A 333 6.28 14.71 42.88
N LEU A 334 5.37 14.07 43.61
CA LEU A 334 5.42 13.74 45.03
C LEU A 334 4.03 13.31 45.47
N LEU A 335 3.79 11.99 45.42
CA LEU A 335 3.00 11.19 46.39
C LEU A 335 2.75 9.80 45.81
N THR A 336 3.77 8.95 45.82
CA THR A 336 3.60 7.49 45.73
C THR A 336 4.26 6.88 46.94
N THR A 337 3.45 6.65 47.98
CA THR A 337 3.79 5.79 49.11
C THR A 337 3.88 4.34 48.66
N ASP A 338 4.97 3.69 49.06
CA ASP A 338 5.27 2.28 48.94
C ASP A 338 4.07 1.36 49.26
N LYS A 339 3.64 0.59 48.26
CA LYS A 339 3.07 -0.73 48.48
C LYS A 339 3.66 -1.70 47.46
N LYS A 340 4.53 -2.59 47.97
CA LYS A 340 4.91 -3.86 47.33
C LYS A 340 3.65 -4.56 46.83
N LEU A 341 3.53 -4.70 45.50
CA LEU A 341 2.62 -5.63 44.86
C LEU A 341 3.42 -6.89 44.54
N GLU A 342 3.07 -7.96 45.25
CA GLU A 342 3.57 -9.31 45.05
C GLU A 342 3.23 -9.79 43.63
N LEU A 343 4.17 -10.52 43.02
CA LEU A 343 3.97 -11.26 41.78
C LEU A 343 2.81 -12.23 41.98
N SER A 344 1.65 -11.93 41.38
CA SER A 344 0.56 -12.89 41.26
C SER A 344 0.82 -13.81 40.07
N GLU A 345 0.84 -15.10 40.37
CA GLU A 345 1.05 -16.25 39.51
C GLU A 345 0.28 -16.19 38.17
N GLN A 346 0.96 -16.71 37.13
CA GLN A 346 0.39 -17.08 35.84
C GLN A 346 -0.87 -17.94 36.04
N LYS A 347 -2.05 -17.36 35.79
CA LYS A 347 -3.26 -18.17 35.59
C LYS A 347 -3.20 -18.78 34.19
N SER A 348 -3.02 -20.10 34.17
CA SER A 348 -3.29 -20.95 33.02
C SER A 348 -4.67 -20.64 32.44
N TYR A 349 -4.72 -20.27 31.15
CA TYR A 349 -5.94 -20.10 30.37
C TYR A 349 -6.58 -21.47 30.08
N THR A 350 -7.13 -22.10 31.10
CA THR A 350 -7.94 -23.31 30.98
C THR A 350 -9.16 -23.16 31.87
N SER A 351 -10.28 -22.74 31.27
CA SER A 351 -11.68 -23.07 31.64
C SER A 351 -12.69 -21.92 31.38
N VAL A 352 -12.90 -21.55 30.11
CA VAL A 352 -14.22 -21.08 29.66
C VAL A 352 -14.49 -21.72 28.29
N ALA A 353 -14.58 -23.04 28.26
CA ALA A 353 -15.09 -23.81 27.13
C ALA A 353 -16.50 -24.28 27.47
N ASN A 354 -17.46 -23.36 27.50
CA ASN A 354 -18.88 -23.70 27.40
C ASN A 354 -19.38 -23.09 26.09
N GLY A 355 -19.79 -23.96 25.17
CA GLY A 355 -20.06 -23.62 23.78
C GLY A 355 -21.09 -22.51 23.61
N MET A 356 -20.64 -21.36 23.13
CA MET A 356 -21.49 -20.36 22.50
C MET A 356 -21.72 -20.79 21.05
N SER A 357 -22.66 -21.72 20.84
CA SER A 357 -22.96 -22.34 19.54
C SER A 357 -23.79 -21.43 18.61
N GLY A 358 -23.50 -20.14 18.55
CA GLY A 358 -24.30 -19.17 17.79
C GLY A 358 -23.51 -17.99 17.26
N VAL A 359 -24.13 -17.25 16.35
CA VAL A 359 -23.63 -15.96 15.85
C VAL A 359 -23.81 -14.90 16.92
N LEU A 360 -22.81 -14.04 17.11
CA LEU A 360 -22.89 -12.89 18.01
C LEU A 360 -23.21 -11.62 17.23
N GLU A 361 -24.08 -10.79 17.81
CA GLU A 361 -24.21 -9.41 17.35
C GLU A 361 -22.93 -8.64 17.65
N LEU A 362 -22.61 -7.63 16.83
CA LEU A 362 -21.40 -6.81 17.03
C LEU A 362 -21.32 -6.17 18.42
N SER A 363 -22.45 -5.79 19.02
CA SER A 363 -22.51 -5.22 20.38
C SER A 363 -22.17 -6.22 21.49
N GLU A 364 -22.23 -7.52 21.21
CA GLU A 364 -21.91 -8.60 22.15
C GLU A 364 -20.48 -9.12 21.97
N ALA A 365 -19.77 -8.65 20.95
CA ALA A 365 -18.39 -9.05 20.67
C ALA A 365 -17.43 -8.56 21.76
N SER A 366 -16.63 -9.47 22.30
CA SER A 366 -15.56 -9.17 23.27
C SER A 366 -14.22 -9.73 22.78
N ILE A 367 -13.13 -9.28 23.40
CA ILE A 367 -11.77 -9.78 23.07
C ILE A 367 -11.69 -11.29 23.31
N GLU A 368 -12.31 -11.78 24.39
CA GLU A 368 -12.29 -13.19 24.79
C GLU A 368 -13.16 -14.08 23.90
N SER A 369 -14.25 -13.55 23.34
CA SER A 369 -15.18 -14.31 22.50
C SER A 369 -14.83 -14.26 21.02
N SER A 370 -14.21 -13.17 20.57
CA SER A 370 -14.11 -12.84 19.15
C SER A 370 -12.86 -12.07 18.70
N GLY A 371 -11.96 -11.73 19.62
CA GLY A 371 -10.74 -10.97 19.31
C GLY A 371 -10.95 -9.45 19.28
N ALA A 372 -9.84 -8.72 19.22
CA ALA A 372 -9.82 -7.27 19.42
C ALA A 372 -10.51 -6.50 18.27
N LYS A 373 -10.35 -6.94 17.01
CA LYS A 373 -10.95 -6.29 15.84
C LYS A 373 -12.48 -6.27 15.90
N ALA A 374 -13.09 -7.41 16.23
CA ALA A 374 -14.54 -7.51 16.38
C ALA A 374 -15.06 -6.69 17.57
N ALA A 375 -14.39 -6.74 18.72
CA ALA A 375 -14.74 -5.95 19.90
C ALA A 375 -14.64 -4.43 19.64
N ALA A 376 -13.61 -3.99 18.90
CA ALA A 376 -13.45 -2.61 18.48
C ALA A 376 -14.58 -2.17 17.53
N CYS A 377 -14.99 -3.02 16.58
CA CYS A 377 -16.15 -2.74 15.70
C CYS A 377 -17.46 -2.62 16.50
N GLY A 378 -17.66 -3.47 17.52
CA GLY A 378 -18.79 -3.34 18.45
C GLY A 378 -18.81 -2.00 19.17
N THR A 379 -17.65 -1.57 19.69
CA THR A 379 -17.48 -0.26 20.33
C THR A 379 -17.75 0.89 19.37
N LEU A 380 -17.24 0.82 18.14
CA LEU A 380 -17.47 1.82 17.10
C LEU A 380 -18.95 1.97 16.77
N SER A 381 -19.71 0.87 16.71
CA SER A 381 -21.15 0.90 16.48
C SER A 381 -21.88 1.75 17.54
N VAL A 382 -21.53 1.58 18.82
CA VAL A 382 -22.06 2.41 19.92
C VAL A 382 -21.64 3.87 19.76
N LEU A 383 -20.36 4.13 19.48
CA LEU A 383 -19.83 5.49 19.32
C LEU A 383 -20.46 6.24 18.14
N SER A 384 -20.76 5.54 17.05
CA SER A 384 -21.39 6.11 15.85
C SER A 384 -22.77 6.69 16.16
N SER A 385 -23.55 6.02 17.01
CA SER A 385 -24.88 6.49 17.43
C SER A 385 -24.82 7.81 18.21
N MET A 386 -23.75 7.99 18.97
CA MET A 386 -23.49 9.23 19.73
C MET A 386 -22.88 10.33 18.88
N SER A 387 -22.14 9.98 17.83
CA SER A 387 -21.37 10.91 16.97
C SER A 387 -22.22 11.98 16.27
N ASN A 388 -23.50 11.67 15.98
CA ASN A 388 -24.43 12.58 15.30
C ASN A 388 -24.69 13.90 16.05
N LYS A 389 -24.40 13.95 17.35
CA LYS A 389 -24.57 15.14 18.20
C LYS A 389 -23.25 15.80 18.57
N VAL A 390 -22.13 15.29 18.05
CA VAL A 390 -20.78 15.77 18.38
C VAL A 390 -20.29 16.66 17.26
N TYR A 391 -19.82 17.84 17.66
CA TYR A 391 -19.19 18.83 16.79
C TYR A 391 -17.87 19.24 17.43
N ASN A 392 -16.87 19.52 16.60
CA ASN A 392 -15.65 20.15 17.08
C ASN A 392 -15.88 21.65 17.37
N ASP A 393 -14.86 22.33 17.88
CA ASP A 393 -14.93 23.76 18.24
C ASP A 393 -15.25 24.67 17.06
N GLN A 394 -14.99 24.22 15.82
CA GLN A 394 -15.29 24.94 14.58
C GLN A 394 -16.70 24.65 14.04
N GLY A 395 -17.50 23.82 14.71
CA GLY A 395 -18.83 23.43 14.27
C GLY A 395 -18.85 22.37 13.16
N THR A 396 -17.73 21.68 12.92
CA THR A 396 -17.67 20.53 12.00
C THR A 396 -18.21 19.28 12.70
N PRO A 397 -19.16 18.55 12.07
CA PRO A 397 -19.72 17.34 12.66
C PRO A 397 -18.69 16.21 12.69
N ALA A 398 -18.58 15.52 13.82
CA ALA A 398 -17.82 14.28 13.96
C ALA A 398 -18.67 13.04 13.62
N ALA A 399 -19.76 13.22 12.86
CA ALA A 399 -20.72 12.17 12.55
C ALA A 399 -20.14 11.14 11.58
N PHE A 400 -20.20 9.87 11.96
CA PHE A 400 -19.82 8.73 11.13
C PHE A 400 -20.78 7.56 11.32
N ARG A 401 -20.72 6.60 10.40
CA ARG A 401 -21.49 5.35 10.44
C ARG A 401 -20.55 4.15 10.54
N VAL A 402 -21.10 2.99 10.89
CA VAL A 402 -20.37 1.72 10.93
C VAL A 402 -21.18 0.71 10.13
N PRO A 403 -20.54 -0.12 9.27
CA PRO A 403 -21.25 -1.16 8.53
C PRO A 403 -21.96 -2.12 9.48
N ALA A 404 -23.13 -2.63 9.08
CA ALA A 404 -23.77 -3.73 9.79
C ALA A 404 -22.82 -4.93 9.85
N GLY A 405 -22.82 -5.66 10.96
CA GLY A 405 -21.92 -6.79 11.12
C GLY A 405 -22.37 -7.77 12.20
N ALA A 406 -21.81 -8.96 12.12
CA ALA A 406 -22.01 -10.06 13.05
C ALA A 406 -20.73 -10.90 13.15
N VAL A 407 -20.62 -11.72 14.20
CA VAL A 407 -19.40 -12.47 14.48
C VAL A 407 -19.69 -13.96 14.61
N ILE A 408 -18.86 -14.76 13.93
CA ILE A 408 -18.74 -16.19 14.19
C ILE A 408 -17.64 -16.35 15.25
N PRO A 409 -17.97 -16.73 16.50
CA PRO A 409 -17.05 -16.66 17.63
C PRO A 409 -15.97 -17.75 17.60
N PHE A 410 -14.96 -17.60 18.47
CA PHE A 410 -13.95 -18.64 18.70
C PHE A 410 -14.59 -19.98 19.07
N GLY A 411 -13.96 -21.08 18.66
CA GLY A 411 -14.49 -22.44 18.85
C GLY A 411 -15.31 -22.94 17.66
N SER A 412 -15.83 -22.06 16.80
CA SER A 412 -16.65 -22.45 15.63
C SER A 412 -15.86 -23.29 14.61
N MET A 413 -14.58 -22.96 14.39
CA MET A 413 -13.68 -23.75 13.54
C MET A 413 -13.43 -25.13 14.13
N GLU A 414 -13.17 -25.22 15.44
CA GLU A 414 -12.97 -26.49 16.15
C GLU A 414 -14.21 -27.38 16.11
N ASP A 415 -15.40 -26.79 16.20
CA ASP A 415 -16.65 -27.53 16.08
C ASP A 415 -16.90 -28.01 14.64
N ALA A 416 -16.52 -27.22 13.63
CA ALA A 416 -16.52 -27.67 12.24
C ALA A 416 -15.53 -28.84 12.02
N LEU A 417 -14.33 -28.79 12.60
CA LEU A 417 -13.33 -29.88 12.57
C LEU A 417 -13.84 -31.16 13.25
N LYS A 418 -14.59 -31.04 14.36
CA LYS A 418 -15.23 -32.19 15.02
C LYS A 418 -16.29 -32.81 14.11
N LYS A 419 -17.16 -31.99 13.50
CA LYS A 419 -18.23 -32.45 12.61
C LYS A 419 -17.71 -33.10 11.33
N SER A 420 -16.61 -32.60 10.76
CA SER A 420 -15.98 -33.19 9.57
C SER A 420 -15.20 -34.47 9.85
N GLY A 421 -14.91 -34.78 11.12
CA GLY A 421 -14.04 -35.90 11.52
C GLY A 421 -12.55 -35.62 11.32
N SER A 422 -12.16 -34.41 10.91
CA SER A 422 -10.76 -34.05 10.62
C SER A 422 -9.95 -33.66 11.85
N LEU A 423 -10.57 -33.50 13.02
CA LEU A 423 -9.93 -33.00 14.24
C LEU A 423 -8.62 -33.75 14.60
N LYS A 424 -8.61 -35.09 14.54
CA LYS A 424 -7.41 -35.88 14.89
C LYS A 424 -6.25 -35.63 13.92
N SER A 425 -6.55 -35.54 12.62
CA SER A 425 -5.55 -35.26 11.58
C SER A 425 -4.97 -33.86 11.76
N TYR A 426 -5.84 -32.89 12.02
CA TYR A 426 -5.48 -31.51 12.29
C TYR A 426 -4.58 -31.38 13.53
N THR A 427 -4.92 -32.01 14.66
CA THR A 427 -4.09 -31.98 15.88
C THR A 427 -2.71 -32.58 15.62
N ASN A 428 -2.61 -33.69 14.88
CA ASN A 428 -1.32 -34.30 14.53
C ASN A 428 -0.46 -33.36 13.65
N LEU A 429 -1.07 -32.72 12.65
CA LEU A 429 -0.37 -31.76 11.80
C LEU A 429 0.12 -30.54 12.60
N LEU A 430 -0.69 -30.03 13.54
CA LEU A 430 -0.30 -28.97 14.45
C LEU A 430 0.88 -29.36 15.34
N GLU A 431 0.88 -30.55 15.94
CA GLU A 431 2.00 -31.00 16.78
C GLU A 431 3.30 -31.08 15.98
N ARG A 432 3.25 -31.59 14.75
CA ARG A 432 4.41 -31.70 13.87
C ARG A 432 4.93 -30.36 13.40
N ILE A 433 4.03 -29.40 13.16
CA ILE A 433 4.43 -28.08 12.66
C ILE A 433 5.09 -27.23 13.74
N GLU A 434 4.98 -27.55 15.04
CA GLU A 434 5.73 -26.83 16.08
C GLU A 434 7.24 -27.01 15.92
N THR A 435 7.69 -28.21 15.53
CA THR A 435 9.12 -28.56 15.44
C THR A 435 9.68 -28.62 14.02
N ALA A 436 8.87 -28.32 13.00
CA ALA A 436 9.25 -28.46 11.60
C ALA A 436 10.40 -27.52 11.17
N GLN A 437 11.35 -28.04 10.40
CA GLN A 437 12.48 -27.26 9.88
C GLN A 437 12.12 -26.46 8.62
N ILE A 438 12.76 -25.30 8.43
CA ILE A 438 12.55 -24.41 7.27
C ILE A 438 13.34 -24.91 6.05
N GLU A 439 14.60 -25.31 6.25
CA GLU A 439 15.60 -25.57 5.19
C GLU A 439 15.20 -26.71 4.23
N ASN A 440 14.43 -27.69 4.71
CA ASN A 440 14.02 -28.87 3.93
C ASN A 440 12.61 -28.76 3.33
N GLY A 441 11.96 -27.59 3.42
CA GLY A 441 10.58 -27.40 2.93
C GLY A 441 9.51 -28.19 3.72
N GLU A 442 9.86 -28.77 4.87
CA GLU A 442 8.94 -29.54 5.72
C GLU A 442 7.81 -28.64 6.24
N LEU A 443 8.16 -27.44 6.73
CA LEU A 443 7.20 -26.45 7.19
C LEU A 443 6.20 -26.09 6.10
N ASP A 444 6.66 -25.87 4.87
CA ASP A 444 5.81 -25.48 3.74
C ASP A 444 4.83 -26.61 3.37
N SER A 445 5.30 -27.87 3.41
CA SER A 445 4.44 -29.04 3.21
C SER A 445 3.37 -29.19 4.29
N LEU A 446 3.74 -29.02 5.56
CA LEU A 446 2.81 -29.12 6.69
C LEU A 446 1.81 -27.95 6.71
N SER A 447 2.28 -26.73 6.45
CA SER A 447 1.46 -25.53 6.28
C SER A 447 0.43 -25.75 5.18
N SER A 448 0.85 -26.22 4.01
CA SER A 448 -0.05 -26.49 2.88
C SER A 448 -1.12 -27.53 3.23
N LYS A 449 -0.76 -28.59 3.97
CA LYS A 449 -1.71 -29.62 4.44
C LYS A 449 -2.70 -29.10 5.48
N LEU A 450 -2.24 -28.27 6.43
CA LEU A 450 -3.11 -27.61 7.40
C LEU A 450 -4.11 -26.70 6.68
N GLN A 451 -3.62 -25.83 5.79
CA GLN A 451 -4.48 -24.95 4.99
C GLN A 451 -5.49 -25.73 4.16
N ALA A 452 -5.08 -26.81 3.49
CA ALA A 452 -5.99 -27.67 2.73
C ALA A 452 -7.05 -28.36 3.61
N THR A 453 -6.69 -28.76 4.82
CA THR A 453 -7.64 -29.38 5.77
C THR A 453 -8.66 -28.36 6.29
N VAL A 454 -8.21 -27.14 6.61
CA VAL A 454 -9.06 -26.10 7.22
C VAL A 454 -9.92 -25.38 6.17
N SER A 455 -9.40 -25.17 4.96
CA SER A 455 -10.13 -24.48 3.86
C SER A 455 -11.35 -25.27 3.36
N LEU A 456 -11.39 -26.59 3.58
CA LEU A 456 -12.54 -27.43 3.26
C LEU A 456 -13.66 -27.36 4.30
N LEU A 457 -13.44 -26.67 5.42
CA LEU A 457 -14.46 -26.48 6.45
C LEU A 457 -15.48 -25.43 6.01
N SER A 458 -16.64 -25.45 6.63
CA SER A 458 -17.69 -24.45 6.46
C SER A 458 -18.42 -24.24 7.77
N PRO A 459 -18.99 -23.04 8.01
CA PRO A 459 -19.85 -22.81 9.17
C PRO A 459 -21.09 -23.71 9.11
N SER A 460 -21.70 -23.99 10.27
CA SER A 460 -22.93 -24.79 10.32
C SER A 460 -24.09 -24.08 9.64
N GLU A 461 -25.08 -24.85 9.18
CA GLU A 461 -26.31 -24.30 8.60
C GLU A 461 -27.03 -23.35 9.58
N GLU A 462 -27.01 -23.67 10.88
CA GLU A 462 -27.55 -22.81 11.95
C GLU A 462 -26.88 -21.43 11.99
N ILE A 463 -25.55 -21.37 11.81
CA ILE A 463 -24.80 -20.10 11.75
C ILE A 463 -25.24 -19.30 10.52
N ILE A 464 -25.33 -19.95 9.35
CA ILE A 464 -25.74 -19.29 8.11
C ILE A 464 -27.18 -18.77 8.21
N GLU A 465 -28.10 -19.55 8.80
CA GLU A 465 -29.48 -19.12 9.04
C GLU A 465 -29.57 -17.96 10.03
N SER A 466 -28.74 -17.94 11.06
CA SER A 466 -28.68 -16.82 12.00
C SER A 466 -28.18 -15.55 11.30
N LEU A 467 -27.14 -15.64 10.48
CA LEU A 467 -26.64 -14.50 9.70
C LEU A 467 -27.69 -13.95 8.73
N LYS A 468 -28.50 -14.81 8.12
CA LYS A 468 -29.62 -14.40 7.24
C LYS A 468 -30.72 -13.61 7.96
N LYS A 469 -30.77 -13.62 9.30
CA LYS A 469 -31.67 -12.78 10.09
C LYS A 469 -31.08 -11.40 10.37
N THR A 470 -29.76 -11.28 10.37
CA THR A 470 -29.03 -10.03 10.62
C THR A 470 -28.86 -9.21 9.34
N PHE A 471 -28.61 -9.87 8.21
CA PHE A 471 -28.32 -9.22 6.94
C PHE A 471 -29.44 -9.41 5.92
N ASP A 472 -29.63 -8.40 5.08
CA ASP A 472 -30.52 -8.50 3.92
C ASP A 472 -29.97 -9.52 2.91
N GLN A 473 -30.87 -10.26 2.26
CA GLN A 473 -30.50 -11.40 1.41
C GLN A 473 -29.71 -11.03 0.14
N ASN A 474 -29.80 -9.77 -0.29
CA ASN A 474 -29.13 -9.25 -1.49
C ASN A 474 -27.85 -8.45 -1.17
N VAL A 475 -27.49 -8.31 0.11
CA VAL A 475 -26.32 -7.53 0.49
C VAL A 475 -25.04 -8.31 0.16
N ARG A 476 -24.02 -7.61 -0.31
CA ARG A 476 -22.66 -8.15 -0.39
C ARG A 476 -22.03 -8.07 0.99
N LEU A 477 -21.28 -9.09 1.36
CA LEU A 477 -20.58 -9.15 2.63
C LEU A 477 -19.07 -9.25 2.39
N ILE A 478 -18.31 -8.92 3.43
CA ILE A 478 -16.89 -9.21 3.57
C ILE A 478 -16.70 -10.09 4.80
N VAL A 479 -15.88 -11.13 4.65
CA VAL A 479 -15.54 -12.08 5.71
C VAL A 479 -14.12 -11.77 6.18
N ARG A 480 -13.98 -11.22 7.38
CA ARG A 480 -12.70 -10.68 7.90
C ARG A 480 -12.18 -11.55 9.03
N SER A 481 -10.87 -11.76 9.05
CA SER A 481 -10.19 -12.42 10.17
C SER A 481 -10.29 -11.60 11.46
N THR A 482 -10.39 -12.29 12.58
CA THR A 482 -10.17 -11.72 13.91
C THR A 482 -9.61 -12.80 14.84
N ALA A 483 -8.28 -12.89 14.90
CA ALA A 483 -7.59 -13.85 15.73
C ALA A 483 -7.27 -13.32 17.14
N ASN A 484 -7.16 -14.21 18.13
CA ASN A 484 -6.74 -13.87 19.49
C ASN A 484 -5.26 -13.45 19.61
N VAL A 485 -4.51 -13.58 18.51
CA VAL A 485 -3.06 -13.30 18.41
C VAL A 485 -2.75 -12.12 17.48
N GLU A 486 -3.76 -11.36 17.04
CA GLU A 486 -3.57 -10.24 16.10
C GLU A 486 -2.87 -9.01 16.72
N ASP A 487 -2.87 -8.83 18.05
CA ASP A 487 -2.34 -7.63 18.70
C ASP A 487 -1.42 -7.93 19.90
N LEU A 488 -0.67 -9.03 19.83
CA LEU A 488 0.30 -9.37 20.87
C LEU A 488 1.53 -8.43 20.81
N ALA A 489 2.01 -7.99 21.98
CA ALA A 489 3.21 -7.16 22.07
C ALA A 489 4.41 -7.85 21.39
N GLY A 490 4.97 -7.21 20.36
CA GLY A 490 6.07 -7.77 19.55
C GLY A 490 5.63 -8.54 18.30
N MET A 491 4.32 -8.63 18.02
CA MET A 491 3.78 -9.12 16.75
C MET A 491 3.02 -8.00 16.04
N SER A 492 3.34 -7.76 14.77
CA SER A 492 2.46 -6.98 13.91
C SER A 492 1.56 -7.91 13.10
N ALA A 493 0.27 -7.97 13.42
CA ALA A 493 -0.68 -8.71 12.58
C ALA A 493 -1.33 -7.88 11.46
N ALA A 494 -0.86 -6.65 11.22
CA ALA A 494 -1.30 -5.86 10.07
C ALA A 494 -1.10 -6.67 8.77
N GLY A 495 -2.23 -6.98 8.11
CA GLY A 495 -2.26 -7.81 6.89
C GLY A 495 -1.71 -9.23 7.06
N LEU A 496 -1.76 -9.85 8.24
CA LEU A 496 -1.22 -11.20 8.45
C LEU A 496 -2.21 -12.31 8.03
N TYR A 497 -3.50 -12.02 8.10
CA TYR A 497 -4.59 -12.96 7.86
C TYR A 497 -5.55 -12.43 6.80
N GLU A 498 -6.31 -13.34 6.20
CA GLU A 498 -7.12 -13.03 5.02
C GLU A 498 -8.43 -12.30 5.38
N SER A 499 -8.85 -11.43 4.46
CA SER A 499 -10.21 -10.88 4.41
C SER A 499 -10.77 -11.12 3.02
N ILE A 500 -11.89 -11.84 2.93
CA ILE A 500 -12.50 -12.25 1.65
C ILE A 500 -13.69 -11.33 1.35
N PRO A 501 -13.58 -10.41 0.36
CA PRO A 501 -14.67 -9.50 0.00
C PRO A 501 -15.71 -10.19 -0.89
N ASN A 502 -16.73 -9.44 -1.31
CA ASN A 502 -17.65 -9.85 -2.38
C ASN A 502 -18.32 -11.23 -2.20
N VAL A 503 -18.74 -11.57 -0.98
CA VAL A 503 -19.48 -12.80 -0.68
C VAL A 503 -20.98 -12.53 -0.51
N SER A 504 -21.80 -13.58 -0.57
CA SER A 504 -23.25 -13.48 -0.32
C SER A 504 -23.77 -14.71 0.42
N LEU A 505 -24.71 -14.50 1.36
CA LEU A 505 -25.44 -15.57 2.04
C LEU A 505 -26.45 -16.29 1.12
N SER A 506 -26.75 -15.73 -0.06
CA SER A 506 -27.58 -16.38 -1.08
C SER A 506 -26.86 -17.54 -1.78
N ASP A 507 -25.52 -17.57 -1.71
CA ASP A 507 -24.69 -18.69 -2.13
C ASP A 507 -23.93 -19.28 -0.92
N PRO A 508 -24.57 -20.19 -0.14
CA PRO A 508 -23.96 -20.76 1.05
C PRO A 508 -22.64 -21.50 0.79
N ARG A 509 -22.42 -22.01 -0.43
CA ARG A 509 -21.18 -22.72 -0.77
C ARG A 509 -20.03 -21.74 -0.91
N SER A 510 -20.22 -20.65 -1.66
CA SER A 510 -19.22 -19.59 -1.78
C SER A 510 -18.94 -18.94 -0.42
N PHE A 511 -19.98 -18.61 0.34
CA PHE A 511 -19.83 -18.07 1.70
C PHE A 511 -19.06 -19.03 2.62
N GLY A 512 -19.41 -20.32 2.61
CA GLY A 512 -18.72 -21.33 3.41
C GLY A 512 -17.25 -21.49 3.02
N ALA A 513 -16.94 -21.46 1.73
CA ALA A 513 -15.56 -21.48 1.24
C ALA A 513 -14.78 -20.24 1.69
N ALA A 514 -15.38 -19.05 1.66
CA ALA A 514 -14.74 -17.83 2.16
C ALA A 514 -14.41 -17.90 3.66
N VAL A 515 -15.35 -18.38 4.49
CA VAL A 515 -15.10 -18.61 5.93
C VAL A 515 -14.00 -19.65 6.14
N GLY A 516 -14.01 -20.74 5.37
CA GLY A 516 -12.96 -21.76 5.40
C GLY A 516 -11.58 -21.20 5.04
N GLN A 517 -11.50 -20.32 4.04
CA GLN A 517 -10.26 -19.62 3.66
C GLN A 517 -9.75 -18.69 4.78
N VAL A 518 -10.64 -17.92 5.41
CA VAL A 518 -10.27 -17.08 6.56
C VAL A 518 -9.73 -17.92 7.72
N TRP A 519 -10.37 -19.04 8.05
CA TRP A 519 -9.83 -19.97 9.05
C TRP A 519 -8.49 -20.56 8.63
N ALA A 520 -8.33 -20.95 7.35
CA ALA A 520 -7.10 -21.52 6.83
C ALA A 520 -5.94 -20.52 6.86
N SER A 521 -6.23 -19.21 6.75
CA SER A 521 -5.22 -18.14 6.80
C SER A 521 -4.42 -18.14 8.11
N LEU A 522 -4.96 -18.72 9.19
CA LEU A 522 -4.20 -18.98 10.41
C LEU A 522 -2.89 -19.71 10.13
N TYR A 523 -2.89 -20.64 9.17
CA TYR A 523 -1.79 -21.57 8.91
C TYR A 523 -1.02 -21.25 7.63
N THR A 524 -1.10 -20.01 7.13
CA THR A 524 -0.18 -19.56 6.10
C THR A 524 1.26 -19.66 6.61
N ARG A 525 2.21 -19.89 5.70
CA ARG A 525 3.64 -19.95 6.04
C ARG A 525 4.08 -18.75 6.87
N ARG A 526 3.66 -17.56 6.46
CA ARG A 526 3.95 -16.29 7.14
C ARG A 526 3.38 -16.27 8.56
N ALA A 527 2.10 -16.56 8.73
CA ALA A 527 1.47 -16.54 10.05
C ALA A 527 2.10 -17.54 11.03
N ILE A 528 2.53 -18.71 10.55
CA ILE A 528 3.26 -19.70 11.36
C ILE A 528 4.62 -19.14 11.81
N LEU A 529 5.41 -18.58 10.88
CA LEU A 529 6.73 -18.03 11.18
C LEU A 529 6.66 -16.83 12.11
N SER A 530 5.70 -15.92 11.88
CA SER A 530 5.45 -14.76 12.73
C SER A 530 5.17 -15.18 14.18
N ARG A 531 4.28 -16.17 14.38
CA ARG A 531 4.02 -16.73 15.71
C ARG A 531 5.23 -17.42 16.34
N ARG A 532 6.04 -18.15 15.55
CA ARG A 532 7.28 -18.75 16.05
C ARG A 532 8.27 -17.69 16.53
N ALA A 533 8.44 -16.61 15.78
CA ALA A 533 9.31 -15.49 16.15
C ALA A 533 8.86 -14.85 17.48
N ALA A 534 7.55 -14.74 17.70
CA ALA A 534 6.96 -14.23 18.94
C ALA A 534 6.88 -15.27 20.08
N GLY A 535 7.33 -16.51 19.87
CA GLY A 535 7.24 -17.57 20.87
C GLY A 535 5.82 -18.05 21.18
N VAL A 536 4.88 -17.83 20.27
CA VAL A 536 3.47 -18.24 20.41
C VAL A 536 3.28 -19.63 19.81
N PRO A 537 2.85 -20.64 20.60
CA PRO A 537 2.53 -21.97 20.08
C PRO A 537 1.40 -21.89 19.06
N GLN A 538 1.51 -22.68 17.98
CA GLN A 538 0.52 -22.71 16.90
C GLN A 538 -0.85 -23.20 17.38
N ARG A 539 -0.88 -24.03 18.42
CA ARG A 539 -2.11 -24.57 19.04
C ARG A 539 -2.95 -23.51 19.78
N ASP A 540 -2.32 -22.42 20.22
CA ASP A 540 -2.96 -21.38 21.03
C ASP A 540 -3.63 -20.32 20.17
N ALA A 541 -3.34 -20.29 18.86
CA ALA A 541 -3.99 -19.43 17.91
C ALA A 541 -5.42 -19.91 17.62
N LYS A 542 -6.39 -19.00 17.79
CA LYS A 542 -7.81 -19.17 17.55
C LYS A 542 -8.30 -18.08 16.60
N MET A 543 -9.17 -18.44 15.67
CA MET A 543 -9.75 -17.52 14.69
C MET A 543 -11.25 -17.45 14.87
N ALA A 544 -11.74 -16.25 15.15
CA ALA A 544 -13.13 -15.87 14.97
C ALA A 544 -13.26 -15.18 13.61
N VAL A 545 -14.48 -14.98 13.13
CA VAL A 545 -14.74 -14.39 11.83
C VAL A 545 -15.74 -13.26 11.95
N LEU A 546 -15.30 -12.06 11.58
CA LEU A 546 -16.13 -10.88 11.52
C LEU A 546 -16.77 -10.81 10.13
N VAL A 547 -18.10 -10.93 10.07
CA VAL A 547 -18.88 -10.78 8.85
C VAL A 547 -19.47 -9.38 8.84
N GLN A 548 -19.17 -8.58 7.82
CA GLN A 548 -19.65 -7.20 7.70
C GLN A 548 -20.27 -6.94 6.34
N GLU A 549 -21.16 -5.97 6.27
CA GLU A 549 -21.63 -5.39 5.01
C GLU A 549 -20.44 -4.87 4.18
N MET A 550 -20.39 -5.28 2.90
CA MET A 550 -19.38 -4.82 1.96
C MET A 550 -19.85 -3.51 1.32
N LEU A 551 -19.24 -2.41 1.76
CA LEU A 551 -19.53 -1.08 1.23
C LEU A 551 -18.96 -0.90 -0.19
N GLN A 552 -19.58 0.00 -0.95
CA GLN A 552 -19.10 0.46 -2.27
C GLN A 552 -18.68 1.92 -2.19
N PRO A 553 -17.47 2.19 -1.66
CA PRO A 553 -17.02 3.54 -1.45
C PRO A 553 -16.57 4.24 -2.73
N ASP A 554 -16.79 5.56 -2.77
CA ASP A 554 -16.16 6.45 -3.74
C ASP A 554 -14.67 6.64 -3.39
N LEU A 555 -14.37 6.68 -2.10
CA LEU A 555 -13.03 6.88 -1.52
C LEU A 555 -12.86 6.01 -0.27
N SER A 556 -11.68 5.46 -0.07
CA SER A 556 -11.25 4.82 1.17
C SER A 556 -10.13 5.64 1.82
N PHE A 557 -9.98 5.53 3.14
CA PHE A 557 -8.92 6.24 3.86
C PHE A 557 -8.38 5.45 5.04
N VAL A 558 -7.11 5.72 5.36
CA VAL A 558 -6.46 5.40 6.63
C VAL A 558 -6.10 6.72 7.30
N LEU A 559 -6.34 6.83 8.60
CA LEU A 559 -6.25 8.07 9.37
C LEU A 559 -5.46 7.83 10.64
N HIS A 560 -4.36 8.54 10.81
CA HIS A 560 -3.60 8.60 12.05
C HIS A 560 -3.92 9.89 12.79
N THR A 561 -4.24 9.77 14.08
CA THR A 561 -4.58 10.93 14.93
C THR A 561 -3.37 11.67 15.49
N ILE A 562 -2.16 11.16 15.28
CA ILE A 562 -0.89 11.87 15.53
C ILE A 562 -0.07 11.76 14.25
N SER A 563 0.62 12.83 13.85
CA SER A 563 1.50 12.79 12.66
C SER A 563 2.48 11.60 12.75
N PRO A 564 2.50 10.68 11.77
CA PRO A 564 3.37 9.51 11.77
C PRO A 564 4.84 9.84 11.48
N VAL A 565 5.14 11.06 11.04
CA VAL A 565 6.51 11.50 10.69
C VAL A 565 7.02 12.51 11.71
N ASP A 566 6.25 13.56 12.01
CA ASP A 566 6.69 14.63 12.93
C ASP A 566 6.24 14.41 14.38
N HIS A 567 5.39 13.41 14.63
CA HIS A 567 4.82 13.11 15.96
C HIS A 567 4.07 14.28 16.61
N ASP A 568 3.58 15.25 15.83
CA ASP A 568 2.75 16.35 16.35
C ASP A 568 1.34 15.83 16.73
N PRO A 569 0.95 15.89 18.01
CA PRO A 569 -0.36 15.43 18.47
C PRO A 569 -1.51 16.36 18.07
N LYS A 570 -1.22 17.54 17.52
CA LYS A 570 -2.24 18.49 17.04
C LYS A 570 -2.68 18.19 15.61
N LEU A 571 -1.97 17.32 14.90
CA LEU A 571 -2.24 16.98 13.52
C LEU A 571 -2.92 15.63 13.42
N VAL A 572 -3.92 15.56 12.55
CA VAL A 572 -4.47 14.32 12.01
C VAL A 572 -4.00 14.21 10.58
N GLU A 573 -3.44 13.05 10.21
CA GLU A 573 -3.00 12.78 8.85
C GLU A 573 -3.80 11.64 8.23
N ALA A 574 -4.34 11.89 7.05
CA ALA A 574 -5.12 10.95 6.28
C ALA A 574 -4.41 10.59 4.98
N GLU A 575 -4.32 9.30 4.68
CA GLU A 575 -4.05 8.80 3.34
C GLU A 575 -5.35 8.28 2.73
N VAL A 576 -5.65 8.71 1.51
CA VAL A 576 -6.93 8.46 0.84
C VAL A 576 -6.67 7.85 -0.53
N ALA A 577 -7.47 6.85 -0.91
CA ALA A 577 -7.43 6.20 -2.21
C ALA A 577 -8.83 6.15 -2.85
N PRO A 578 -8.91 6.04 -4.18
CA PRO A 578 -10.18 5.84 -4.86
C PRO A 578 -10.66 4.39 -4.69
N GLY A 579 -11.97 4.19 -4.49
CA GLY A 579 -12.55 2.86 -4.32
C GLY A 579 -12.22 2.20 -2.97
N LEU A 580 -12.00 0.89 -2.97
CA LEU A 580 -11.81 0.09 -1.76
C LEU A 580 -10.51 0.39 -1.00
N GLY A 581 -10.50 0.07 0.31
CA GLY A 581 -9.37 0.31 1.21
C GLY A 581 -8.16 -0.56 0.94
N GLU A 582 -8.35 -1.71 0.28
CA GLU A 582 -7.28 -2.61 -0.12
C GLU A 582 -6.17 -1.93 -0.93
N THR A 583 -6.48 -0.87 -1.69
CA THR A 583 -5.46 -0.08 -2.41
C THR A 583 -4.45 0.58 -1.46
N LEU A 584 -4.87 1.02 -0.27
CA LEU A 584 -3.99 1.62 0.75
C LEU A 584 -3.31 0.57 1.62
N ALA A 585 -4.04 -0.52 1.91
CA ALA A 585 -3.57 -1.58 2.80
C ALA A 585 -2.50 -2.46 2.14
N SER A 586 -2.65 -2.73 0.84
CA SER A 586 -1.68 -3.49 0.04
C SER A 586 -0.47 -2.65 -0.33
N GLY A 587 0.66 -3.28 -0.67
CA GLY A 587 1.84 -2.61 -1.22
C GLY A 587 1.66 -2.17 -2.67
N THR A 588 0.44 -1.77 -3.05
CA THR A 588 0.15 -1.23 -4.37
C THR A 588 1.05 -0.03 -4.61
N ARG A 589 1.91 -0.13 -5.63
CA ARG A 589 2.82 0.95 -6.01
C ARG A 589 2.02 2.19 -6.39
N GLY A 590 2.25 3.26 -5.65
CA GLY A 590 1.62 4.56 -5.84
C GLY A 590 1.62 5.40 -4.58
N THR A 591 1.42 6.68 -4.77
CA THR A 591 1.17 7.67 -3.73
C THR A 591 -0.34 7.87 -3.57
N PRO A 592 -0.89 7.86 -2.35
CA PRO A 592 -2.28 8.24 -2.08
C PRO A 592 -2.45 9.76 -2.02
N TRP A 593 -3.69 10.25 -1.96
CA TRP A 593 -3.90 11.63 -1.52
C TRP A 593 -3.52 11.69 -0.05
N ARG A 594 -2.66 12.62 0.31
CA ARG A 594 -2.27 12.82 1.71
C ARG A 594 -2.73 14.18 2.17
N LEU A 595 -3.53 14.20 3.23
CA LEU A 595 -4.04 15.42 3.85
C LEU A 595 -3.56 15.46 5.30
N SER A 596 -3.06 16.62 5.71
CA SER A 596 -2.83 16.93 7.13
C SER A 596 -3.83 17.97 7.56
N CYS A 597 -4.49 17.74 8.69
CA CYS A 597 -5.48 18.65 9.24
C CYS A 597 -5.19 18.92 10.70
N HIS A 598 -5.13 20.19 11.07
CA HIS A 598 -4.90 20.59 12.45
C HIS A 598 -6.21 20.54 13.26
N LYS A 599 -6.19 19.82 14.39
CA LYS A 599 -7.37 19.46 15.18
C LYS A 599 -8.15 20.66 15.72
N LEU A 600 -7.48 21.79 15.97
CA LEU A 600 -8.08 22.95 16.67
C LEU A 600 -8.69 23.99 15.72
N ASP A 601 -7.94 24.40 14.70
CA ASP A 601 -8.37 25.44 13.75
C ASP A 601 -8.98 24.84 12.47
N GLY A 602 -8.89 23.52 12.27
CA GLY A 602 -9.43 22.84 11.10
C GLY A 602 -8.70 23.19 9.80
N LYS A 603 -7.47 23.73 9.89
CA LYS A 603 -6.68 24.06 8.70
C LYS A 603 -6.23 22.77 8.02
N VAL A 604 -6.62 22.61 6.76
CA VAL A 604 -6.23 21.47 5.91
C VAL A 604 -5.05 21.86 5.03
N THR A 605 -4.05 20.98 4.97
CA THR A 605 -2.89 21.05 4.09
C THR A 605 -2.81 19.79 3.25
N THR A 606 -2.71 19.95 1.95
CA THR A 606 -2.50 18.88 0.98
C THR A 606 -1.01 18.58 0.90
N LEU A 607 -0.64 17.36 1.32
CA LEU A 607 0.75 16.89 1.29
C LEU A 607 1.08 16.15 -0.01
N ALA A 608 0.09 15.46 -0.61
CA ALA A 608 0.26 14.76 -1.88
C ALA A 608 -1.06 14.58 -2.63
N PHE A 609 -1.00 14.48 -3.97
CA PHE A 609 -2.11 13.98 -4.79
C PHE A 609 -1.89 12.51 -5.16
N ALA A 610 -3.00 11.76 -5.25
CA ALA A 610 -2.93 10.35 -5.58
C ALA A 610 -2.50 10.10 -7.02
N ASN A 611 -1.83 8.97 -7.26
CA ASN A 611 -1.37 8.57 -8.59
C ASN A 611 -1.55 7.07 -8.91
N PHE A 612 -2.34 6.31 -8.14
CA PHE A 612 -2.64 4.91 -8.46
C PHE A 612 -3.27 4.76 -9.85
N SER A 613 -2.81 3.77 -10.61
CA SER A 613 -3.34 3.48 -11.95
C SER A 613 -4.76 2.94 -11.94
N GLU A 614 -5.09 2.12 -10.93
CA GLU A 614 -6.38 1.43 -10.84
C GLU A 614 -7.01 1.58 -9.45
N GLU A 615 -8.34 1.71 -9.42
CA GLU A 615 -9.16 1.59 -8.21
C GLU A 615 -9.77 0.19 -8.14
N LEU A 616 -9.94 -0.31 -6.91
CA LEU A 616 -10.61 -1.57 -6.62
C LEU A 616 -12.08 -1.33 -6.31
N MET A 617 -12.97 -2.16 -6.85
CA MET A 617 -14.40 -2.08 -6.61
C MET A 617 -15.09 -3.45 -6.63
N VAL A 618 -16.22 -3.56 -5.95
CA VAL A 618 -17.13 -4.73 -6.06
C VAL A 618 -18.32 -4.36 -6.92
N LEU A 619 -18.66 -5.20 -7.90
CA LEU A 619 -19.83 -4.99 -8.77
C LEU A 619 -21.05 -5.75 -8.22
N ASN A 620 -22.13 -5.03 -7.88
CA ASN A 620 -23.36 -5.64 -7.33
C ASN A 620 -23.98 -6.72 -8.25
N SER A 621 -23.88 -6.54 -9.56
CA SER A 621 -24.39 -7.48 -10.56
C SER A 621 -23.39 -8.56 -10.98
N GLY A 622 -22.19 -8.59 -10.40
CA GLY A 622 -21.16 -9.57 -10.70
C GLY A 622 -21.32 -10.88 -9.92
N PRO A 623 -20.46 -11.88 -10.17
CA PRO A 623 -20.40 -13.09 -9.35
C PRO A 623 -20.07 -12.77 -7.87
N THR A 624 -20.45 -13.67 -6.96
CA THR A 624 -20.11 -13.65 -5.52
C THR A 624 -18.96 -14.62 -5.26
N ASP A 625 -17.82 -14.38 -5.90
CA ASP A 625 -16.69 -15.32 -6.00
C ASP A 625 -15.49 -14.94 -5.12
N GLY A 626 -15.61 -13.89 -4.32
CA GLY A 626 -14.48 -13.39 -3.53
C GLY A 626 -13.61 -12.37 -4.27
N GLU A 627 -13.90 -12.07 -5.54
CA GLU A 627 -13.03 -11.23 -6.37
C GLU A 627 -13.46 -9.75 -6.40
N MET A 628 -12.47 -8.89 -6.63
CA MET A 628 -12.63 -7.45 -6.85
C MET A 628 -12.37 -7.12 -8.32
N SER A 629 -13.12 -6.16 -8.85
CA SER A 629 -12.88 -5.59 -10.18
C SER A 629 -11.92 -4.42 -10.09
N ARG A 630 -11.06 -4.28 -11.11
CA ARG A 630 -10.13 -3.15 -11.25
C ARG A 630 -10.61 -2.20 -12.32
N ARG A 631 -10.46 -0.89 -12.09
CA ARG A 631 -10.80 0.14 -13.07
C ARG A 631 -9.73 1.21 -13.10
N THR A 632 -9.30 1.60 -14.30
CA THR A 632 -8.39 2.73 -14.46
C THR A 632 -8.97 4.02 -13.88
N VAL A 633 -8.17 4.70 -13.05
CA VAL A 633 -8.56 5.96 -12.41
C VAL A 633 -8.25 7.13 -13.32
N ASP A 634 -9.17 8.11 -13.38
CA ASP A 634 -8.94 9.40 -14.05
C ASP A 634 -9.04 10.50 -12.99
N TYR A 635 -7.88 11.00 -12.53
CA TYR A 635 -7.84 11.97 -11.44
C TYR A 635 -8.36 13.36 -11.87
N SER A 636 -8.49 13.62 -13.17
CA SER A 636 -9.13 14.84 -13.66
C SER A 636 -10.64 14.91 -13.33
N LYS A 637 -11.23 13.79 -12.89
CA LYS A 637 -12.65 13.66 -12.53
C LYS A 637 -12.91 13.45 -11.04
N LYS A 638 -11.87 13.26 -10.23
CA LYS A 638 -12.00 12.94 -8.80
C LYS A 638 -12.11 14.24 -7.98
N PRO A 639 -13.16 14.44 -7.15
CA PRO A 639 -13.35 15.67 -6.38
C PRO A 639 -12.15 16.07 -5.52
N LEU A 640 -11.52 15.10 -4.85
CA LEU A 640 -10.27 15.31 -4.09
C LEU A 640 -9.17 15.96 -4.93
N SER A 641 -9.07 15.61 -6.21
CA SER A 641 -8.06 16.16 -7.11
C SER A 641 -8.42 17.54 -7.65
N VAL A 642 -9.69 17.84 -7.88
CA VAL A 642 -10.10 19.01 -8.66
C VAL A 642 -10.86 20.10 -7.89
N ASP A 643 -11.39 19.79 -6.72
CA ASP A 643 -12.23 20.67 -5.90
C ASP A 643 -11.58 20.89 -4.53
N ALA A 644 -11.03 22.10 -4.33
CA ALA A 644 -10.40 22.48 -3.07
C ALA A 644 -11.39 22.60 -1.91
N THR A 645 -12.64 23.01 -2.18
CA THR A 645 -13.67 23.10 -1.14
C THR A 645 -14.04 21.72 -0.64
N PHE A 646 -14.20 20.75 -1.55
CA PHE A 646 -14.41 19.36 -1.17
C PHE A 646 -13.24 18.82 -0.35
N ARG A 647 -11.99 19.06 -0.78
CA ARG A 647 -10.78 18.66 -0.06
C ARG A 647 -10.76 19.18 1.38
N GLU A 648 -11.00 20.47 1.54
CA GLU A 648 -10.98 21.14 2.84
C GLU A 648 -12.08 20.60 3.76
N GLN A 649 -13.33 20.50 3.27
CA GLN A 649 -14.44 19.98 4.06
C GLN A 649 -14.23 18.50 4.44
N PHE A 650 -13.68 17.70 3.53
CA PHE A 650 -13.38 16.29 3.78
C PHE A 650 -12.29 16.16 4.86
N GLY A 651 -11.17 16.89 4.74
CA GLY A 651 -10.10 16.88 5.74
C GLY A 651 -10.55 17.36 7.12
N GLN A 652 -11.41 18.38 7.17
CA GLN A 652 -12.00 18.87 8.43
C GLN A 652 -12.90 17.82 9.10
N ARG A 653 -13.74 17.12 8.32
CA ARG A 653 -14.59 16.04 8.84
C ARG A 653 -13.75 14.88 9.38
N LEU A 654 -12.69 14.48 8.68
CA LEU A 654 -11.78 13.44 9.16
C LEU A 654 -11.09 13.84 10.47
N ALA A 655 -10.64 15.09 10.60
CA ALA A 655 -10.05 15.57 11.85
C ALA A 655 -11.04 15.57 13.02
N ALA A 656 -12.29 16.00 12.79
CA ALA A 656 -13.34 15.96 13.82
C ALA A 656 -13.65 14.53 14.27
N ILE A 657 -13.74 13.58 13.33
CA ILE A 657 -13.94 12.15 13.64
C ILE A 657 -12.72 11.58 14.39
N GLY A 658 -11.51 11.85 13.90
CA GLY A 658 -10.27 11.37 14.52
C GLY A 658 -10.11 11.88 15.96
N GLN A 659 -10.38 13.16 16.20
CA GLN A 659 -10.35 13.76 17.54
C GLN A 659 -11.40 13.11 18.46
N TYR A 660 -12.62 12.88 17.96
CA TYR A 660 -13.66 12.21 18.74
C TYR A 660 -13.27 10.77 19.13
N LEU A 661 -12.73 10.00 18.18
CA LEU A 661 -12.29 8.63 18.44
C LEU A 661 -11.11 8.59 19.42
N GLU A 662 -10.09 9.43 19.24
CA GLU A 662 -8.94 9.56 20.14
C GLU A 662 -9.38 9.86 21.59
N GLN A 663 -10.33 10.78 21.78
CA GLN A 663 -10.88 11.10 23.10
C GLN A 663 -11.65 9.93 23.73
N LYS A 664 -12.37 9.15 22.92
CA LYS A 664 -13.18 8.02 23.41
C LYS A 664 -12.37 6.78 23.72
N PHE A 665 -11.32 6.52 22.94
CA PHE A 665 -10.38 5.41 23.19
C PHE A 665 -9.26 5.78 24.18
N GLY A 666 -9.01 7.07 24.40
CA GLY A 666 -8.03 7.56 25.38
C GLY A 666 -6.58 7.48 24.92
N SER A 667 -6.34 7.18 23.64
CA SER A 667 -5.02 7.11 23.02
C SER A 667 -5.11 7.43 21.54
N ALA A 668 -3.97 7.76 20.92
CA ALA A 668 -3.86 7.94 19.48
C ALA A 668 -4.40 6.72 18.74
N GLN A 669 -5.17 6.94 17.68
CA GLN A 669 -5.82 5.92 16.87
C GLN A 669 -5.26 5.88 15.44
N ASP A 670 -5.16 4.65 14.93
CA ASP A 670 -5.11 4.29 13.52
C ASP A 670 -6.52 3.84 13.12
N VAL A 671 -7.15 4.61 12.22
CA VAL A 671 -8.56 4.48 11.85
C VAL A 671 -8.68 4.20 10.35
N GLU A 672 -9.37 3.14 10.00
CA GLU A 672 -9.70 2.80 8.61
C GLU A 672 -11.18 3.14 8.36
N GLY A 673 -11.45 3.79 7.22
CA GLY A 673 -12.79 4.18 6.86
C GLY A 673 -12.96 4.43 5.36
N CYS A 674 -14.17 4.83 4.98
CA CYS A 674 -14.48 5.15 3.61
C CYS A 674 -15.62 6.16 3.49
N LEU A 675 -15.73 6.77 2.31
CA LEU A 675 -16.80 7.68 1.93
C LEU A 675 -17.74 6.97 0.96
N VAL A 676 -19.01 6.87 1.32
CA VAL A 676 -20.08 6.32 0.46
C VAL A 676 -21.11 7.42 0.26
N GLY A 677 -21.12 8.05 -0.92
CA GLY A 677 -21.90 9.27 -1.13
C GLY A 677 -21.47 10.38 -0.16
N PRO A 678 -22.36 10.97 0.66
CA PRO A 678 -21.99 12.01 1.62
C PRO A 678 -21.53 11.45 2.98
N ASP A 679 -21.76 10.17 3.25
CA ASP A 679 -21.59 9.55 4.57
C ASP A 679 -20.19 8.97 4.72
N ILE A 680 -19.55 9.25 5.85
CA ILE A 680 -18.28 8.63 6.24
C ILE A 680 -18.59 7.39 7.09
N PHE A 681 -18.04 6.26 6.69
CA PHE A 681 -18.08 5.01 7.43
C PHE A 681 -16.72 4.72 8.05
N ILE A 682 -16.71 4.29 9.31
CA ILE A 682 -15.52 3.76 9.97
C ILE A 682 -15.66 2.24 10.00
N VAL A 683 -14.67 1.56 9.43
CA VAL A 683 -14.67 0.09 9.29
C VAL A 683 -13.74 -0.58 10.29
N GLN A 684 -12.80 0.17 10.85
CA GLN A 684 -11.88 -0.30 11.89
C GLN A 684 -11.23 0.87 12.64
N SER A 685 -10.89 0.66 13.92
CA SER A 685 -10.04 1.55 14.71
C SER A 685 -9.17 0.70 15.63
N ARG A 686 -7.90 1.06 15.78
CA ARG A 686 -6.96 0.42 16.70
C ARG A 686 -5.98 1.46 17.27
N PRO A 687 -5.29 1.19 18.39
CA PRO A 687 -4.25 2.07 18.90
C PRO A 687 -3.16 2.33 17.84
N GLN A 688 -2.80 3.59 17.64
CA GLN A 688 -1.75 4.00 16.72
C GLN A 688 -0.38 3.50 17.23
N PRO A 689 0.46 2.89 16.38
CA PRO A 689 1.83 2.57 16.71
C PRO A 689 2.63 3.82 17.07
N GLN A 690 3.47 3.73 18.12
CA GLN A 690 4.39 4.80 18.52
C GLN A 690 5.73 4.71 17.82
#